data_AF-A0A819J9R7-F1
#
_entry.id   AF-A0A819J9R7-F1
#
_cell.length_a   1.000
_cell.length_b   1.000
_cell.length_c   1.000
_cell.angle_alpha   90.00
_cell.angle_beta   90.00
_cell.angle_gamma   90.00
#
_symmetry.space_group_name_H-M   'P 1'
#
loop_
_entity.id
_entity.type
_entity.pdbx_description
1 polymer ?
#
loop_
_entity_poly.entity_id
_entity_poly.type
_entity_poly.pdbx_seq_one_letter_code
_entity_poly.pdbx_strand_id
1 'polypeptide(L)'
;MEPENEDEQIQKQCVQLFSSTDFIMEPKVFDTIKDYFRHGGAPDQVIELLSENYMAIAQTATLMADWLILTGVEPVDVVNMIVQHLQTLIEKHFEPKKADSIFEAGGVPSWLTEMTEHMNWRQMIYKLAEAYPHCLMLNFTIKLLVDSGHEHEITSVPVAAQQVEVFTKVLMTTIQRTIDSEADEWKRNIQELVQLACHSEQTYLYAQSVLSSLANDAKSMIIRRISEEIELHAKAKDHNVTEITLTLDGTTAYHKVYQPLCAMLSKKALNPADVTTLYKIYQSTDPPPVDLIRKPAFIELLITQLFDPESTLNPEHRPKYIGLLAYACSVAETNKKSSRKSAVNSKEELSQTTIALEKALEICISSKSTVDLISDLNELYKCLRFPIVAACVLRWIEFRIFDPSYFKLDQGTTPVHLIIIDEIVSLHFLLHQKAFELLVRFFEATFAELDTLVHLEFKKTILDRMVHMLSCSYVHPILEYMKKRWEQQDTDVSLIRHFVFEVLEMIGPPYEPSFVQLFLPLLQKEAIAGTIPFRTDEERKCVKEFIEDRMRFCANLSTLCNDIPKLTERYIHIVQRKDYRFDAIECQNPYDVSVDDWKEIMSKNKTLKWILINSLPLYDQTNGIPSFNDYQQIVLDRTLAYAKAFNVNKVHLVMTDIENDSERSKIIDLVYQAATFFQPHHIMCLIEPISTRLNYYLRSYSTAIDIVKSSKTDNLKVMLDSFHLQRLHGNLTERVQGMIPFVGHVQISQTPKRNCPMSDDGEVNHRYFLSKLVEPFYQDFVGLEYTDSSNASFEWLNEFSKTN
;
A
#
# COMPACT_ATOMS: atom_id res chain seq x y z
N MET A 1 -9.68 -69.85 -42.63
CA MET A 1 -10.18 -69.29 -41.36
C MET A 1 -10.51 -67.85 -41.67
N GLU A 2 -11.80 -67.54 -41.53
CA GLU A 2 -12.46 -66.30 -41.95
C GLU A 2 -11.86 -65.05 -41.27
N PRO A 3 -11.99 -63.86 -41.87
CA PRO A 3 -11.58 -62.62 -41.23
C PRO A 3 -12.48 -62.39 -40.01
N GLU A 4 -11.91 -62.31 -38.80
CA GLU A 4 -12.65 -61.83 -37.63
C GLU A 4 -13.18 -60.42 -37.96
N ASN A 5 -14.51 -60.28 -38.01
CA ASN A 5 -15.21 -59.06 -38.39
C ASN A 5 -14.69 -57.85 -37.59
N GLU A 6 -14.19 -56.80 -38.26
CA GLU A 6 -13.86 -55.50 -37.63
C GLU A 6 -15.05 -54.99 -36.78
N ASP A 7 -16.27 -55.26 -37.24
CA ASP A 7 -17.52 -54.96 -36.54
C ASP A 7 -17.61 -55.64 -35.15
N GLU A 8 -17.14 -56.88 -34.99
CA GLU A 8 -17.14 -57.58 -33.69
C GLU A 8 -16.10 -57.02 -32.72
N GLN A 9 -14.97 -56.52 -33.22
CA GLN A 9 -13.97 -55.86 -32.37
C GLN A 9 -14.46 -54.52 -31.85
N ILE A 10 -15.10 -53.72 -32.71
CA ILE A 10 -15.69 -52.43 -32.33
C ILE A 10 -16.83 -52.66 -31.32
N GLN A 11 -17.68 -53.67 -31.54
CA GLN A 11 -18.71 -54.05 -30.57
C GLN A 11 -18.12 -54.41 -29.21
N LYS A 12 -17.05 -55.22 -29.15
CA LYS A 12 -16.39 -55.60 -27.88
C LYS A 12 -15.79 -54.39 -27.16
N GLN A 13 -15.20 -53.44 -27.89
CA GLN A 13 -14.68 -52.20 -27.31
C GLN A 13 -15.80 -51.32 -26.74
N CYS A 14 -16.90 -51.14 -27.47
CA CYS A 14 -18.08 -50.42 -26.98
C CYS A 14 -18.68 -51.08 -25.73
N VAL A 15 -18.79 -52.42 -25.71
CA VAL A 15 -19.30 -53.17 -24.54
C VAL A 15 -18.39 -52.98 -23.32
N GLN A 16 -17.06 -52.97 -23.51
CA GLN A 16 -16.13 -52.66 -22.42
C GLN A 16 -16.32 -51.24 -21.88
N LEU A 17 -16.58 -50.26 -22.74
CA LEU A 17 -16.86 -48.88 -22.34
C LEU A 17 -18.19 -48.78 -21.58
N PHE A 18 -19.27 -49.41 -22.07
CA PHE A 18 -20.56 -49.44 -21.37
C PHE A 18 -20.52 -50.17 -20.02
N SER A 19 -19.56 -51.08 -19.84
CA SER A 19 -19.34 -51.79 -18.56
C SER A 19 -18.56 -50.95 -17.54
N SER A 20 -18.06 -49.78 -17.92
CA SER A 20 -17.37 -48.89 -16.99
C SER A 20 -18.37 -48.13 -16.11
N THR A 21 -18.00 -47.94 -14.84
CA THR A 21 -18.86 -47.31 -13.83
C THR A 21 -19.21 -45.88 -14.22
N ASP A 22 -20.49 -45.52 -14.15
CA ASP A 22 -21.02 -44.20 -14.50
C ASP A 22 -20.71 -43.74 -15.94
N PHE A 23 -20.40 -44.67 -16.87
CA PHE A 23 -20.12 -44.30 -18.27
C PHE A 23 -21.23 -43.46 -18.89
N ILE A 24 -22.50 -43.67 -18.50
CA ILE A 24 -23.66 -42.90 -18.97
C ILE A 24 -23.51 -41.37 -18.82
N MET A 25 -22.63 -40.90 -17.93
CA MET A 25 -22.35 -39.49 -17.69
C MET A 25 -21.22 -38.93 -18.57
N GLU A 26 -20.50 -39.77 -19.31
CA GLU A 26 -19.40 -39.35 -20.19
C GLU A 26 -19.93 -38.66 -21.46
N PRO A 27 -19.30 -37.57 -21.93
CA PRO A 27 -19.79 -36.80 -23.08
C PRO A 27 -19.80 -37.61 -24.39
N LYS A 28 -18.98 -38.67 -24.49
CA LYS A 28 -18.86 -39.54 -25.67
C LYS A 28 -19.89 -40.67 -25.73
N VAL A 29 -20.77 -40.80 -24.74
CA VAL A 29 -21.76 -41.89 -24.67
C VAL A 29 -22.61 -41.97 -25.91
N PHE A 30 -23.16 -40.83 -26.36
CA PHE A 30 -24.05 -40.80 -27.51
C PHE A 30 -23.36 -41.24 -28.80
N ASP A 31 -22.10 -40.88 -28.99
CA ASP A 31 -21.34 -41.27 -30.18
C ASP A 31 -20.95 -42.75 -30.10
N THR A 32 -20.56 -43.24 -28.92
CA THR A 32 -20.26 -44.66 -28.68
C THR A 32 -21.50 -45.54 -28.88
N ILE A 33 -22.69 -45.08 -28.45
CA ILE A 33 -23.97 -45.75 -28.68
C ILE A 33 -24.31 -45.78 -30.17
N LYS A 34 -24.16 -44.65 -30.88
CA LYS A 34 -24.39 -44.58 -32.33
C LYS A 34 -23.46 -45.55 -33.07
N ASP A 35 -22.19 -45.60 -32.69
CA ASP A 35 -21.21 -46.48 -33.33
C ASP A 35 -21.51 -47.95 -33.00
N TYR A 36 -21.90 -48.27 -31.76
CA TYR A 36 -22.32 -49.63 -31.41
C TYR A 36 -23.55 -50.11 -32.22
N PHE A 37 -24.54 -49.23 -32.43
CA PHE A 37 -25.72 -49.57 -33.24
C PHE A 37 -25.41 -49.66 -34.74
N ARG A 38 -24.49 -48.84 -35.26
CA ARG A 38 -24.06 -48.92 -36.67
C ARG A 38 -23.42 -50.27 -36.99
N HIS A 39 -22.75 -50.87 -36.03
CA HIS A 39 -22.07 -52.16 -36.20
C HIS A 39 -22.94 -53.34 -35.76
N GLY A 40 -24.25 -53.17 -35.53
CA GLY A 40 -25.19 -54.28 -35.30
C GLY A 40 -25.35 -54.73 -33.83
N GLY A 41 -24.94 -53.89 -32.88
CA GLY A 41 -25.10 -54.16 -31.45
C GLY A 41 -26.55 -54.17 -30.95
N ALA A 42 -26.86 -55.00 -29.95
CA ALA A 42 -28.20 -55.17 -29.41
C ALA A 42 -28.58 -54.04 -28.43
N PRO A 43 -29.73 -53.33 -28.61
CA PRO A 43 -30.16 -52.26 -27.71
C PRO A 43 -30.33 -52.69 -26.25
N ASP A 44 -30.86 -53.90 -26.04
CA ASP A 44 -31.14 -54.43 -24.70
C ASP A 44 -29.86 -54.55 -23.87
N GLN A 45 -28.77 -54.97 -24.49
CA GLN A 45 -27.47 -55.13 -23.84
C GLN A 45 -26.86 -53.79 -23.41
N VAL A 46 -27.06 -52.73 -24.19
CA VAL A 46 -26.59 -51.38 -23.83
C VAL A 46 -27.37 -50.82 -22.64
N ILE A 47 -28.70 -51.00 -22.65
CA ILE A 47 -29.56 -50.53 -21.56
C ILE A 47 -29.21 -51.25 -20.26
N GLU A 48 -29.07 -52.58 -20.31
CA GLU A 48 -28.69 -53.39 -19.15
C GLU A 48 -27.34 -52.93 -18.59
N LEU A 49 -26.29 -52.88 -19.42
CA LEU A 49 -24.94 -52.49 -18.98
C LEU A 49 -24.86 -51.06 -18.45
N LEU A 50 -25.52 -50.09 -19.11
CA LEU A 50 -25.49 -48.69 -18.64
C LEU A 50 -26.31 -48.51 -17.35
N SER A 51 -27.40 -49.27 -17.19
CA SER A 51 -28.25 -49.18 -16.00
C SER A 51 -27.64 -49.88 -14.78
N GLU A 52 -27.02 -51.05 -14.95
CA GLU A 52 -26.40 -51.81 -13.87
C GLU A 52 -25.14 -51.12 -13.34
N ASN A 53 -24.39 -50.44 -14.21
CA ASN A 53 -23.13 -49.77 -13.84
C ASN A 53 -23.29 -48.29 -13.47
N TYR A 54 -24.52 -47.77 -13.40
CA TYR A 54 -24.80 -46.41 -12.93
C TYR A 54 -24.91 -46.37 -11.41
N MET A 55 -23.92 -45.74 -10.77
CA MET A 55 -23.78 -45.57 -9.33
C MET A 55 -24.02 -44.13 -8.88
N ALA A 56 -24.23 -43.19 -9.81
CA ALA A 56 -24.54 -41.79 -9.54
C ALA A 56 -23.54 -41.09 -8.61
N ILE A 57 -22.24 -41.38 -8.77
CA ILE A 57 -21.21 -40.91 -7.83
C ILE A 57 -21.13 -39.37 -7.83
N ALA A 58 -21.22 -38.75 -9.01
CA ALA A 58 -21.19 -37.29 -9.15
C ALA A 58 -22.38 -36.62 -8.44
N GLN A 59 -23.60 -37.12 -8.64
CA GLN A 59 -24.80 -36.60 -8.00
C GLN A 59 -24.77 -36.81 -6.48
N THR A 60 -24.23 -37.95 -6.03
CA THR A 60 -24.05 -38.24 -4.60
C THR A 60 -23.06 -37.26 -3.95
N ALA A 61 -21.98 -36.92 -4.65
CA ALA A 61 -21.02 -35.92 -4.20
C ALA A 61 -21.65 -34.52 -4.10
N THR A 62 -22.48 -34.12 -5.08
CA THR A 62 -23.24 -32.86 -5.01
C THR A 62 -24.22 -32.85 -3.83
N LEU A 63 -24.94 -33.95 -3.61
CA LEU A 63 -25.87 -34.06 -2.49
C LEU A 63 -25.16 -33.99 -1.12
N MET A 64 -23.98 -34.62 -1.01
CA MET A 64 -23.14 -34.50 0.18
C MET A 64 -22.65 -33.07 0.39
N ALA A 65 -22.29 -32.35 -0.68
CA ALA A 65 -21.93 -30.94 -0.61
C ALA A 65 -23.08 -30.08 -0.08
N ASP A 66 -24.31 -30.29 -0.59
CA ASP A 66 -25.51 -29.60 -0.10
C ASP A 66 -25.80 -29.92 1.37
N TRP A 67 -25.59 -31.17 1.80
CA TRP A 67 -25.75 -31.55 3.20
C TRP A 67 -24.71 -30.87 4.10
N LEU A 68 -23.46 -30.73 3.67
CA LEU A 68 -22.44 -30.00 4.42
C LEU A 68 -22.82 -28.53 4.63
N ILE A 69 -23.37 -27.89 3.59
CA ILE A 69 -23.88 -26.52 3.67
C ILE A 69 -25.01 -26.42 4.70
N LEU A 70 -25.96 -27.37 4.69
CA LEU A 70 -27.07 -27.41 5.66
C LEU A 70 -26.58 -27.62 7.11
N THR A 71 -25.47 -28.32 7.32
CA THR A 71 -24.88 -28.54 8.65
C THR A 71 -24.13 -27.32 9.22
N GLY A 72 -24.02 -26.23 8.45
CA GLY A 72 -23.43 -24.97 8.91
C GLY A 72 -22.01 -24.69 8.41
N VAL A 73 -21.50 -25.47 7.45
CA VAL A 73 -20.25 -25.14 6.74
C VAL A 73 -20.55 -24.05 5.71
N GLU A 74 -19.67 -23.06 5.57
CA GLU A 74 -19.88 -22.01 4.58
C GLU A 74 -19.87 -22.60 3.15
N PRO A 75 -20.81 -22.20 2.27
CA PRO A 75 -20.86 -22.69 0.89
C PRO A 75 -19.55 -22.49 0.11
N VAL A 76 -18.83 -21.42 0.42
CA VAL A 76 -17.54 -21.09 -0.21
C VAL A 76 -16.48 -22.16 0.09
N ASP A 77 -16.44 -22.66 1.32
CA ASP A 77 -15.46 -23.67 1.74
C ASP A 77 -15.72 -25.04 1.09
N VAL A 78 -16.99 -25.41 0.94
CA VAL A 78 -17.38 -26.66 0.27
C VAL A 78 -17.02 -26.63 -1.21
N VAL A 79 -17.30 -25.51 -1.90
CA VAL A 79 -16.91 -25.33 -3.30
C VAL A 79 -15.39 -25.35 -3.45
N ASN A 80 -14.65 -24.65 -2.58
CA ASN A 80 -13.19 -24.65 -2.60
C ASN A 80 -12.61 -26.05 -2.39
N MET A 81 -13.18 -26.87 -1.51
CA MET A 81 -12.74 -28.23 -1.27
C MET A 81 -12.89 -29.12 -2.52
N ILE A 82 -14.03 -29.00 -3.21
CA ILE A 82 -14.28 -29.74 -4.47
C ILE A 82 -13.31 -29.27 -5.56
N VAL A 83 -13.16 -27.96 -5.74
CA VAL A 83 -12.28 -27.38 -6.76
C VAL A 83 -10.82 -27.79 -6.51
N GLN A 84 -10.33 -27.73 -5.27
CA GLN A 84 -8.97 -28.16 -4.92
C GLN A 84 -8.74 -29.65 -5.20
N HIS A 85 -9.73 -30.50 -4.91
CA HIS A 85 -9.63 -31.92 -5.20
C HIS A 85 -9.57 -32.19 -6.71
N LEU A 86 -10.44 -31.53 -7.50
CA LEU A 86 -10.43 -31.63 -8.94
C LEU A 86 -9.11 -31.13 -9.56
N GLN A 87 -8.58 -30.00 -9.07
CA GLN A 87 -7.27 -29.50 -9.48
C GLN A 87 -6.19 -30.55 -9.27
N THR A 88 -6.16 -31.17 -8.08
CA THR A 88 -5.18 -32.21 -7.74
C THR A 88 -5.31 -33.44 -8.66
N LEU A 89 -6.53 -33.84 -8.99
CA LEU A 89 -6.78 -34.94 -9.93
C LEU A 89 -6.28 -34.62 -11.33
N ILE A 90 -6.57 -33.41 -11.82
CA ILE A 90 -6.09 -32.96 -13.14
C ILE A 90 -4.56 -32.91 -13.14
N GLU A 91 -3.93 -32.28 -12.14
CA GLU A 91 -2.47 -32.22 -12.02
C GLU A 91 -1.82 -33.61 -12.06
N LYS A 92 -2.42 -34.62 -11.43
CA LYS A 92 -1.89 -35.99 -11.38
C LYS A 92 -2.08 -36.78 -12.68
N HIS A 93 -3.17 -36.54 -13.40
CA HIS A 93 -3.57 -37.35 -14.56
C HIS A 93 -3.45 -36.62 -15.91
N PHE A 94 -2.93 -35.39 -15.93
CA PHE A 94 -2.78 -34.62 -17.16
C PHE A 94 -1.76 -35.25 -18.12
N GLU A 95 -2.18 -35.52 -19.35
CA GLU A 95 -1.33 -36.04 -20.42
C GLU A 95 -1.20 -35.02 -21.57
N PRO A 96 -0.02 -34.40 -21.77
CA PRO A 96 0.13 -33.29 -22.71
C PRO A 96 -0.09 -33.71 -24.18
N LYS A 97 0.36 -34.91 -24.58
CA LYS A 97 0.21 -35.39 -25.96
C LYS A 97 -1.24 -35.57 -26.40
N LYS A 98 -2.10 -36.03 -25.48
CA LYS A 98 -3.54 -36.19 -25.75
C LYS A 98 -4.22 -34.82 -25.83
N ALA A 99 -3.85 -33.90 -24.95
CA ALA A 99 -4.36 -32.53 -24.96
C ALA A 99 -4.05 -31.82 -26.29
N ASP A 100 -2.81 -31.92 -26.78
CA ASP A 100 -2.41 -31.34 -28.07
C ASP A 100 -3.15 -31.98 -29.24
N SER A 101 -3.35 -33.30 -29.22
CA SER A 101 -4.12 -34.01 -30.26
C SER A 101 -5.59 -33.53 -30.34
N ILE A 102 -6.20 -33.25 -29.19
CA ILE A 102 -7.58 -32.71 -29.12
C ILE A 102 -7.62 -31.28 -29.68
N PHE A 103 -6.62 -30.47 -29.31
CA PHE A 103 -6.52 -29.08 -29.74
C PHE A 103 -6.29 -28.96 -31.26
N GLU A 104 -5.42 -29.79 -31.83
CA GLU A 104 -5.15 -29.81 -33.27
C GLU A 104 -6.35 -30.32 -34.10
N ALA A 105 -7.13 -31.27 -33.57
CA ALA A 105 -8.24 -31.87 -34.30
C ALA A 105 -9.52 -31.02 -34.32
N GLY A 106 -9.75 -30.19 -33.28
CA GLY A 106 -11.04 -29.51 -33.05
C GLY A 106 -11.00 -27.99 -32.93
N GLY A 107 -9.83 -27.35 -32.98
CA GLY A 107 -9.68 -25.93 -32.68
C GLY A 107 -9.81 -25.62 -31.18
N VAL A 108 -10.05 -24.34 -30.84
CA VAL A 108 -10.15 -23.89 -29.44
C VAL A 108 -11.44 -24.42 -28.82
N PRO A 109 -11.38 -25.26 -27.78
CA PRO A 109 -12.59 -25.79 -27.17
C PRO A 109 -13.35 -24.71 -26.38
N SER A 110 -14.69 -24.71 -26.44
CA SER A 110 -15.52 -23.73 -25.70
C SER A 110 -15.40 -23.85 -24.19
N TRP A 111 -15.17 -25.07 -23.68
CA TRP A 111 -14.93 -25.29 -22.25
C TRP A 111 -13.65 -24.59 -21.77
N LEU A 112 -12.66 -24.40 -22.65
CA LEU A 112 -11.41 -23.75 -22.29
C LEU A 112 -11.64 -22.27 -22.03
N THR A 113 -12.47 -21.60 -22.85
CA THR A 113 -12.85 -20.20 -22.63
C THR A 113 -13.63 -20.02 -21.34
N GLU A 114 -14.55 -20.92 -21.01
CA GLU A 114 -15.29 -20.87 -19.74
C GLU A 114 -14.38 -21.10 -18.52
N MET A 115 -13.42 -22.03 -18.63
CA MET A 115 -12.45 -22.26 -17.56
C MET A 115 -11.56 -21.03 -17.31
N THR A 116 -11.20 -20.27 -18.35
CA THR A 116 -10.35 -19.08 -18.20
C THR A 116 -11.03 -17.93 -17.45
N GLU A 117 -12.36 -17.88 -17.35
CA GLU A 117 -13.09 -16.83 -16.62
C GLU A 117 -12.90 -16.95 -15.09
N HIS A 118 -12.63 -18.16 -14.59
CA HIS A 118 -12.53 -18.44 -13.17
C HIS A 118 -11.07 -18.48 -12.66
N MET A 119 -10.78 -17.69 -11.62
CA MET A 119 -9.44 -17.54 -11.03
C MET A 119 -8.79 -18.86 -10.59
N ASN A 120 -9.55 -19.77 -9.96
CA ASN A 120 -9.01 -21.05 -9.47
C ASN A 120 -8.48 -21.93 -10.62
N TRP A 121 -9.18 -21.97 -11.75
CA TRP A 121 -8.74 -22.74 -12.91
C TRP A 121 -7.54 -22.10 -13.61
N ARG A 122 -7.46 -20.76 -13.65
CA ARG A 122 -6.27 -20.05 -14.15
C ARG A 122 -4.99 -20.43 -13.41
N GLN A 123 -5.04 -20.49 -12.08
CA GLN A 123 -3.88 -20.91 -11.26
C GLN A 123 -3.41 -22.34 -11.59
N MET A 124 -4.35 -23.25 -11.78
CA MET A 124 -4.03 -24.63 -12.20
C MET A 124 -3.38 -24.66 -13.59
N ILE A 125 -3.89 -23.87 -14.55
CA ILE A 125 -3.31 -23.77 -15.89
C ILE A 125 -1.86 -23.28 -15.82
N TYR A 126 -1.56 -22.27 -14.99
CA TYR A 126 -0.19 -21.78 -14.81
C TYR A 126 0.76 -22.85 -14.25
N LYS A 127 0.31 -23.63 -13.25
CA LYS A 127 1.09 -24.76 -12.72
C LYS A 127 1.33 -25.85 -13.76
N LEU A 128 0.31 -26.20 -14.54
CA LEU A 128 0.44 -27.20 -15.60
C LEU A 128 1.38 -26.74 -16.71
N ALA A 129 1.34 -25.46 -17.07
CA ALA A 129 2.24 -24.90 -18.08
C ALA A 129 3.70 -24.86 -17.60
N GLU A 130 3.93 -24.66 -16.31
CA GLU A 130 5.26 -24.77 -15.71
C GLU A 130 5.79 -26.22 -15.77
N ALA A 131 4.93 -27.21 -15.50
CA ALA A 131 5.29 -28.62 -15.56
C ALA A 131 5.46 -29.14 -17.01
N TYR A 132 4.68 -28.63 -17.96
CA TYR A 132 4.63 -29.10 -19.35
C TYR A 132 4.84 -27.97 -20.37
N PRO A 133 6.05 -27.41 -20.47
CA PRO A 133 6.34 -26.20 -21.26
C PRO A 133 6.14 -26.38 -22.78
N HIS A 134 6.24 -27.61 -23.27
CA HIS A 134 6.13 -27.92 -24.71
C HIS A 134 4.69 -28.20 -25.18
N CYS A 135 3.69 -28.13 -24.31
CA CYS A 135 2.30 -28.39 -24.67
C CYS A 135 1.70 -27.18 -25.44
N LEU A 136 1.20 -27.42 -26.66
CA LEU A 136 0.64 -26.38 -27.52
C LEU A 136 -0.65 -25.80 -26.95
N MET A 137 -1.52 -26.66 -26.41
CA MET A 137 -2.79 -26.22 -25.80
C MET A 137 -2.56 -25.25 -24.65
N LEU A 138 -1.63 -25.56 -23.73
CA LEU A 138 -1.32 -24.71 -22.58
C LEU A 138 -0.69 -23.38 -23.02
N ASN A 139 0.23 -23.44 -23.98
CA ASN A 139 0.86 -22.27 -24.58
C ASN A 139 -0.17 -21.31 -25.22
N PHE A 140 -1.17 -21.85 -25.92
CA PHE A 140 -2.26 -21.06 -26.49
C PHE A 140 -3.19 -20.50 -25.40
N THR A 141 -3.47 -21.30 -24.36
CA THR A 141 -4.32 -20.86 -23.23
C THR A 141 -3.70 -19.68 -22.50
N ILE A 142 -2.38 -19.71 -22.26
CA ILE A 142 -1.67 -18.57 -21.65
C ILE A 142 -1.78 -17.32 -22.51
N LYS A 143 -1.66 -17.46 -23.83
CA LYS A 143 -1.86 -16.34 -24.74
C LYS A 143 -3.26 -15.75 -24.63
N LEU A 144 -4.31 -16.59 -24.59
CA LEU A 144 -5.68 -16.13 -24.37
C LEU A 144 -5.84 -15.40 -23.03
N LEU A 145 -5.22 -15.92 -21.96
CA LEU A 145 -5.27 -15.29 -20.64
C LEU A 145 -4.65 -13.89 -20.64
N VAL A 146 -3.51 -13.75 -21.30
CA VAL A 146 -2.86 -12.44 -21.51
C VAL A 146 -3.74 -11.52 -22.35
N ASP A 147 -4.36 -11.99 -23.43
CA ASP A 147 -5.26 -11.18 -24.26
C ASP A 147 -6.52 -10.73 -23.53
N SER A 148 -7.01 -11.53 -22.58
CA SER A 148 -8.16 -11.23 -21.73
C SER A 148 -7.88 -10.28 -20.54
N GLY A 149 -6.62 -9.88 -20.30
CA GLY A 149 -6.25 -8.94 -19.23
C GLY A 149 -5.80 -9.58 -17.91
N HIS A 150 -5.56 -10.91 -17.90
CA HIS A 150 -5.13 -11.66 -16.71
C HIS A 150 -3.60 -11.80 -16.58
N GLU A 151 -2.81 -10.97 -17.26
CA GLU A 151 -1.34 -11.05 -17.27
C GLU A 151 -0.68 -10.82 -15.89
N HIS A 152 -1.36 -10.11 -14.99
CA HIS A 152 -0.88 -9.83 -13.63
C HIS A 152 -0.92 -11.05 -12.70
N GLU A 153 -1.64 -12.12 -13.10
CA GLU A 153 -1.75 -13.37 -12.33
C GLU A 153 -0.62 -14.36 -12.66
N ILE A 154 0.16 -14.09 -13.71
CA ILE A 154 1.29 -14.94 -14.12
C ILE A 154 2.47 -14.66 -13.18
N THR A 155 2.55 -15.42 -12.08
CA THR A 155 3.63 -15.31 -11.10
C THR A 155 4.86 -16.11 -11.48
N SER A 156 4.73 -17.13 -12.35
CA SER A 156 5.84 -18.00 -12.74
C SER A 156 6.65 -17.41 -13.91
N VAL A 157 7.82 -16.86 -13.56
CA VAL A 157 8.81 -16.33 -14.50
C VAL A 157 9.16 -17.30 -15.66
N PRO A 158 9.33 -18.62 -15.44
CA PRO A 158 9.66 -19.55 -16.53
C PRO A 158 8.58 -19.69 -17.59
N VAL A 159 7.30 -19.56 -17.20
CA VAL A 159 6.15 -19.67 -18.11
C VAL A 159 6.06 -18.43 -19.00
N ALA A 160 6.25 -17.25 -18.42
CA ALA A 160 6.27 -16.00 -19.17
C ALA A 160 7.45 -15.91 -20.15
N ALA A 161 8.62 -16.43 -19.77
CA ALA A 161 9.86 -16.30 -20.56
C ALA A 161 9.90 -17.16 -21.83
N GLN A 162 9.03 -18.16 -21.98
CA GLN A 162 9.03 -19.07 -23.13
C GLN A 162 8.45 -18.46 -24.41
N GLN A 163 7.54 -17.50 -24.27
CA GLN A 163 6.90 -16.84 -25.40
C GLN A 163 7.17 -15.34 -25.36
N VAL A 164 7.72 -14.80 -26.45
CA VAL A 164 8.06 -13.38 -26.53
C VAL A 164 6.83 -12.49 -26.32
N GLU A 165 5.67 -12.83 -26.91
CA GLU A 165 4.45 -12.01 -26.79
C GLU A 165 3.93 -11.93 -25.35
N VAL A 166 3.91 -13.06 -24.64
CA VAL A 166 3.57 -13.14 -23.21
C VAL A 166 4.59 -12.37 -22.39
N PHE A 167 5.88 -12.62 -22.62
CA PHE A 167 6.97 -11.95 -21.92
C PHE A 167 6.89 -10.42 -22.07
N THR A 168 6.69 -9.92 -23.29
CA THR A 168 6.59 -8.49 -23.57
C THR A 168 5.42 -7.86 -22.83
N LYS A 169 4.25 -8.50 -22.84
CA LYS A 169 3.06 -7.95 -22.18
C LYS A 169 3.20 -7.97 -20.66
N VAL A 170 3.70 -9.07 -20.08
CA VAL A 170 4.02 -9.13 -18.64
C VAL A 170 5.05 -8.05 -18.29
N LEU A 171 6.16 -7.96 -19.02
CA LEU A 171 7.19 -6.93 -18.81
C LEU A 171 6.62 -5.50 -18.87
N MET A 172 5.79 -5.19 -19.87
CA MET A 172 5.17 -3.87 -20.01
C MET A 172 4.23 -3.55 -18.86
N THR A 173 3.38 -4.49 -18.44
CA THR A 173 2.47 -4.27 -17.30
C THR A 173 3.23 -4.11 -15.99
N THR A 174 4.29 -4.89 -15.75
CA THR A 174 5.12 -4.72 -14.55
C THR A 174 5.90 -3.40 -14.59
N ILE A 175 6.39 -2.95 -15.75
CA ILE A 175 7.02 -1.63 -15.89
C ILE A 175 6.00 -0.52 -15.59
N GLN A 176 4.80 -0.59 -16.17
CA GLN A 176 3.74 0.39 -15.96
C GLN A 176 3.34 0.44 -14.48
N ARG A 177 3.14 -0.74 -13.86
CA ARG A 177 2.84 -0.86 -12.42
C ARG A 177 3.94 -0.22 -11.59
N THR A 178 5.22 -0.50 -11.90
CA THR A 178 6.36 0.13 -11.21
C THR A 178 6.31 1.65 -11.34
N ILE A 179 6.08 2.20 -12.54
CA ILE A 179 5.99 3.66 -12.77
C ILE A 179 4.88 4.31 -11.95
N ASP A 180 3.74 3.65 -11.80
CA ASP A 180 2.57 4.17 -11.10
C ASP A 180 2.60 3.90 -9.58
N SER A 181 3.62 3.18 -9.08
CA SER A 181 3.71 2.73 -7.68
C SER A 181 4.25 3.78 -6.71
N GLU A 182 3.81 3.70 -5.45
CA GLU A 182 4.44 4.37 -4.31
C GLU A 182 5.76 3.69 -3.88
N ALA A 183 6.52 4.33 -2.97
CA ALA A 183 7.92 3.98 -2.69
C ALA A 183 8.18 2.53 -2.20
N ASP A 184 7.23 1.93 -1.48
CA ASP A 184 7.40 0.57 -0.93
C ASP A 184 7.00 -0.50 -1.97
N GLU A 185 5.93 -0.23 -2.71
CA GLU A 185 5.52 -1.06 -3.84
C GLU A 185 6.57 -1.02 -4.96
N TRP A 186 7.25 0.11 -5.13
CA TRP A 186 8.37 0.26 -6.07
C TRP A 186 9.47 -0.79 -5.82
N LYS A 187 9.92 -0.98 -4.58
CA LYS A 187 10.98 -1.97 -4.26
C LYS A 187 10.53 -3.40 -4.57
N ARG A 188 9.30 -3.76 -4.20
CA ARG A 188 8.73 -5.08 -4.50
C ARG A 188 8.62 -5.29 -6.00
N ASN A 189 8.10 -4.30 -6.73
CA ASN A 189 7.92 -4.37 -8.18
C ASN A 189 9.25 -4.42 -8.93
N ILE A 190 10.29 -3.71 -8.46
CA ILE A 190 11.65 -3.84 -9.01
C ILE A 190 12.20 -5.25 -8.78
N GLN A 191 11.99 -5.86 -7.61
CA GLN A 191 12.44 -7.24 -7.38
C GLN A 191 11.76 -8.23 -8.34
N GLU A 192 10.46 -8.07 -8.59
CA GLU A 192 9.73 -8.87 -9.58
C GLU A 192 10.27 -8.64 -11.01
N LEU A 193 10.50 -7.38 -11.39
CA LEU A 193 11.12 -7.03 -12.69
C LEU A 193 12.52 -7.64 -12.85
N VAL A 194 13.33 -7.62 -11.80
CA VAL A 194 14.66 -8.22 -11.79
C VAL A 194 14.57 -9.73 -11.97
N GLN A 195 13.63 -10.39 -11.28
CA GLN A 195 13.42 -11.83 -11.45
C GLN A 195 13.02 -12.17 -12.88
N LEU A 196 12.13 -11.38 -13.49
CA LEU A 196 11.65 -11.57 -14.86
C LEU A 196 12.75 -11.29 -15.90
N ALA A 197 13.44 -10.15 -15.79
CA ALA A 197 14.46 -9.75 -16.74
C ALA A 197 15.72 -10.64 -16.64
N CYS A 198 16.17 -10.97 -15.43
CA CYS A 198 17.40 -11.71 -15.19
C CYS A 198 17.23 -13.24 -15.18
N HIS A 199 16.11 -13.76 -15.70
CA HIS A 199 15.88 -15.20 -15.81
C HIS A 199 16.89 -15.89 -16.74
N SER A 200 17.20 -15.25 -17.86
CA SER A 200 18.19 -15.70 -18.85
C SER A 200 18.92 -14.50 -19.48
N GLU A 201 20.05 -14.74 -20.15
CA GLU A 201 20.76 -13.69 -20.90
C GLU A 201 19.89 -13.09 -22.01
N GLN A 202 19.04 -13.90 -22.65
CA GLN A 202 18.17 -13.48 -23.75
C GLN A 202 17.04 -12.55 -23.26
N THR A 203 16.40 -12.91 -22.14
CA THR A 203 15.36 -12.09 -21.51
C THR A 203 15.93 -10.77 -21.01
N TYR A 204 17.16 -10.79 -20.48
CA TYR A 204 17.86 -9.58 -20.03
C TYR A 204 18.15 -8.65 -21.20
N LEU A 205 18.73 -9.17 -22.29
CA LEU A 205 19.00 -8.41 -23.50
C LEU A 205 17.71 -7.79 -24.07
N TYR A 206 16.63 -8.57 -24.15
CA TYR A 206 15.35 -8.09 -24.63
C TYR A 206 14.80 -6.97 -23.75
N ALA A 207 14.72 -7.18 -22.44
CA ALA A 207 14.21 -6.18 -21.50
C ALA A 207 15.03 -4.88 -21.54
N GLN A 208 16.36 -4.97 -21.53
CA GLN A 208 17.22 -3.79 -21.61
C GLN A 208 17.11 -3.06 -22.96
N SER A 209 16.88 -3.79 -24.07
CA SER A 209 16.65 -3.15 -25.39
C SER A 209 15.35 -2.36 -25.42
N VAL A 210 14.29 -2.88 -24.79
CA VAL A 210 12.99 -2.21 -24.68
C VAL A 210 13.13 -0.96 -23.81
N LEU A 211 13.76 -1.09 -22.64
CA LEU A 211 14.01 0.04 -21.73
C LEU A 211 14.88 1.13 -22.39
N SER A 212 15.94 0.75 -23.10
CA SER A 212 16.80 1.70 -23.83
C SER A 212 16.03 2.44 -24.94
N SER A 213 15.15 1.73 -25.64
CA SER A 213 14.29 2.35 -26.67
C SER A 213 13.32 3.36 -26.05
N LEU A 214 12.68 3.00 -24.93
CA LEU A 214 11.75 3.87 -24.20
C LEU A 214 12.43 5.05 -23.49
N ALA A 215 13.71 4.91 -23.12
CA ALA A 215 14.49 5.95 -22.46
C ALA A 215 14.78 7.17 -23.37
N ASN A 216 14.44 7.12 -24.66
CA ASN A 216 14.58 8.25 -25.57
C ASN A 216 13.43 9.29 -25.49
N ASP A 217 12.31 8.97 -24.81
CA ASP A 217 11.13 9.84 -24.69
C ASP A 217 11.05 10.60 -23.35
N ALA A 218 10.16 11.59 -23.22
CA ALA A 218 10.11 12.55 -22.10
C ALA A 218 9.93 11.98 -20.68
N LYS A 219 9.55 10.69 -20.51
CA LYS A 219 9.56 9.95 -19.22
C LYS A 219 10.87 9.18 -18.98
N SER A 220 11.94 9.54 -19.67
CA SER A 220 13.22 8.83 -19.75
C SER A 220 13.91 8.55 -18.42
N MET A 221 13.81 9.44 -17.43
CA MET A 221 14.61 9.34 -16.21
C MET A 221 14.22 8.16 -15.32
N ILE A 222 12.91 7.90 -15.18
CA ILE A 222 12.40 6.79 -14.36
C ILE A 222 12.73 5.45 -15.04
N ILE A 223 12.56 5.38 -16.35
CA ILE A 223 12.85 4.18 -17.15
C ILE A 223 14.35 3.87 -17.12
N ARG A 224 15.20 4.90 -17.24
CA ARG A 224 16.65 4.75 -17.09
C ARG A 224 17.02 4.28 -15.69
N ARG A 225 16.35 4.78 -14.64
CA ARG A 225 16.54 4.29 -13.27
C ARG A 225 16.15 2.82 -13.13
N ILE A 226 15.02 2.38 -13.70
CA ILE A 226 14.62 0.96 -13.71
C ILE A 226 15.69 0.10 -14.38
N SER A 227 16.20 0.53 -15.54
CA SER A 227 17.28 -0.16 -16.27
C SER A 227 18.56 -0.29 -15.43
N GLU A 228 18.95 0.77 -14.74
CA GLU A 228 20.12 0.82 -13.85
C GLU A 228 19.95 -0.07 -12.60
N GLU A 229 18.75 -0.11 -11.99
CA GLU A 229 18.45 -1.01 -10.87
C GLU A 229 18.49 -2.49 -11.29
N ILE A 230 17.97 -2.81 -12.49
CA ILE A 230 18.06 -4.17 -13.05
C ILE A 230 19.52 -4.56 -13.27
N GLU A 231 20.36 -3.65 -13.79
CA GLU A 231 21.79 -3.87 -13.96
C GLU A 231 22.51 -4.11 -12.62
N LEU A 232 22.23 -3.28 -11.60
CA LEU A 232 22.79 -3.41 -10.26
C LEU A 232 22.47 -4.78 -9.64
N HIS A 233 21.20 -5.20 -9.69
CA HIS A 233 20.79 -6.50 -9.16
C HIS A 233 21.33 -7.69 -9.96
N ALA A 234 21.45 -7.56 -11.29
CA ALA A 234 22.09 -8.60 -12.11
C ALA A 234 23.57 -8.79 -11.73
N LYS A 235 24.30 -7.69 -11.51
CA LYS A 235 25.70 -7.73 -11.05
C LYS A 235 25.86 -8.31 -9.64
N ALA A 236 24.87 -8.10 -8.77
CA ALA A 236 24.84 -8.70 -7.43
C ALA A 236 24.66 -10.23 -7.47
N LYS A 237 24.04 -10.76 -8.53
CA LYS A 237 23.94 -12.21 -8.81
C LYS A 237 25.12 -12.76 -9.63
N ASP A 238 26.19 -11.98 -9.79
CA ASP A 238 27.38 -12.32 -10.58
C ASP A 238 27.12 -12.64 -12.07
N HIS A 239 26.01 -12.14 -12.64
CA HIS A 239 25.80 -12.20 -14.09
C HIS A 239 26.70 -11.16 -14.79
N ASN A 240 27.46 -11.57 -15.81
CA ASN A 240 28.29 -10.64 -16.60
C ASN A 240 27.44 -9.89 -17.64
N VAL A 241 26.73 -8.86 -17.20
CA VAL A 241 25.85 -8.04 -18.04
C VAL A 241 26.53 -6.82 -18.68
N THR A 242 27.80 -6.59 -18.35
CA THR A 242 28.54 -5.36 -18.68
C THR A 242 28.64 -5.13 -20.18
N GLU A 243 28.93 -6.17 -20.97
CA GLU A 243 29.04 -6.05 -22.42
C GLU A 243 27.70 -5.69 -23.06
N ILE A 244 26.62 -6.30 -22.60
CA ILE A 244 25.26 -6.02 -23.07
C ILE A 244 24.89 -4.56 -22.80
N THR A 245 25.11 -4.08 -21.57
CA THR A 245 24.80 -2.69 -21.22
C THR A 245 25.60 -1.71 -22.10
N LEU A 246 26.92 -1.88 -22.19
CA LEU A 246 27.78 -0.96 -22.93
C LEU A 246 27.47 -0.94 -24.44
N THR A 247 27.02 -2.05 -25.01
CA THR A 247 26.59 -2.13 -26.41
C THR A 247 25.28 -1.39 -26.65
N LEU A 248 24.30 -1.53 -25.76
CA LEU A 248 22.99 -0.86 -25.85
C LEU A 248 23.08 0.66 -25.67
N ASP A 249 24.06 1.15 -24.91
CA ASP A 249 24.30 2.58 -24.70
C ASP A 249 24.96 3.30 -25.91
N GLY A 250 25.35 2.55 -26.95
CA GLY A 250 26.09 3.10 -28.08
C GLY A 250 27.56 3.43 -27.77
N THR A 251 28.10 2.94 -26.65
CA THR A 251 29.54 3.11 -26.29
C THR A 251 30.46 2.49 -27.34
N THR A 252 29.96 1.50 -28.09
CA THR A 252 30.66 0.84 -29.21
C THR A 252 31.07 1.81 -30.32
N ALA A 253 30.35 2.92 -30.51
CA ALA A 253 30.74 3.97 -31.45
C ALA A 253 32.07 4.65 -31.07
N TYR A 254 32.45 4.60 -29.79
CA TYR A 254 33.67 5.18 -29.24
C TYR A 254 34.59 4.07 -28.72
N HIS A 255 35.17 3.29 -29.63
CA HIS A 255 35.97 2.09 -29.29
C HIS A 255 37.08 2.35 -28.25
N LYS A 256 37.72 3.53 -28.31
CA LYS A 256 38.79 3.94 -27.37
C LYS A 256 38.31 4.16 -25.92
N VAL A 257 37.01 4.38 -25.71
CA VAL A 257 36.36 4.51 -24.39
C VAL A 257 35.76 3.17 -23.96
N TYR A 258 35.17 2.45 -24.91
CA TYR A 258 34.56 1.13 -24.70
C TYR A 258 35.53 0.13 -24.07
N GLN A 259 36.71 -0.06 -24.64
CA GLN A 259 37.66 -1.07 -24.16
C GLN A 259 38.08 -0.85 -22.69
N PRO A 260 38.55 0.35 -22.29
CA PRO A 260 38.87 0.64 -20.89
C PRO A 260 37.68 0.45 -19.95
N LEU A 261 36.50 0.96 -20.30
CA LEU A 261 35.31 0.85 -19.44
C LEU A 261 34.85 -0.59 -19.28
N CYS A 262 34.80 -1.36 -20.37
CA CYS A 262 34.42 -2.77 -20.36
C CYS A 262 35.38 -3.59 -19.48
N ALA A 263 36.68 -3.38 -19.62
CA ALA A 263 37.69 -4.08 -18.83
C ALA A 263 37.57 -3.78 -17.33
N MET A 264 37.38 -2.51 -16.96
CA MET A 264 37.26 -2.10 -15.55
C MET A 264 35.94 -2.56 -14.91
N LEU A 265 34.81 -2.41 -15.61
CA LEU A 265 33.50 -2.82 -15.11
C LEU A 265 33.36 -4.33 -14.99
N SER A 266 33.88 -5.10 -15.96
CA SER A 266 33.83 -6.57 -15.91
C SER A 266 34.70 -7.13 -14.79
N LYS A 267 35.85 -6.49 -14.50
CA LYS A 267 36.74 -6.88 -13.39
C LYS A 267 36.33 -6.32 -12.04
N LYS A 268 35.30 -5.46 -11.99
CA LYS A 268 34.89 -4.71 -10.78
C LYS A 268 36.06 -3.97 -10.10
N ALA A 269 37.06 -3.53 -10.88
CA ALA A 269 38.29 -2.92 -10.36
C ALA A 269 38.89 -1.91 -11.36
N LEU A 270 39.48 -0.83 -10.84
CA LEU A 270 40.08 0.22 -11.65
C LEU A 270 41.56 -0.06 -11.93
N ASN A 271 41.95 0.03 -13.21
CA ASN A 271 43.34 -0.08 -13.64
C ASN A 271 43.91 1.33 -13.93
N PRO A 272 45.03 1.74 -13.30
CA PRO A 272 45.62 3.06 -13.51
C PRO A 272 45.94 3.40 -14.98
N ALA A 273 46.27 2.39 -15.80
CA ALA A 273 46.55 2.58 -17.22
C ALA A 273 45.28 2.94 -18.02
N ASP A 274 44.18 2.24 -17.74
CA ASP A 274 42.88 2.44 -18.39
C ASP A 274 42.28 3.79 -17.98
N VAL A 275 42.37 4.14 -16.69
CA VAL A 275 41.93 5.44 -16.16
C VAL A 275 42.75 6.59 -16.77
N THR A 276 44.07 6.43 -16.90
CA THR A 276 44.92 7.45 -17.55
C THR A 276 44.54 7.63 -19.03
N THR A 277 44.17 6.55 -19.71
CA THR A 277 43.73 6.58 -21.11
C THR A 277 42.42 7.35 -21.24
N LEU A 278 41.42 7.04 -20.40
CA LEU A 278 40.15 7.77 -20.36
C LEU A 278 40.35 9.26 -20.04
N TYR A 279 41.17 9.59 -19.04
CA TYR A 279 41.46 10.97 -18.68
C TYR A 279 42.03 11.77 -19.85
N LYS A 280 42.98 11.22 -20.59
CA LYS A 280 43.55 11.87 -21.79
C LYS A 280 42.50 12.10 -22.88
N ILE A 281 41.56 11.17 -23.05
CA ILE A 281 40.49 11.28 -24.06
C ILE A 281 39.51 12.40 -23.68
N TYR A 282 39.08 12.46 -22.43
CA TYR A 282 38.12 13.48 -21.96
C TYR A 282 38.74 14.87 -21.80
N GLN A 283 40.07 14.98 -21.74
CA GLN A 283 40.79 16.26 -21.83
C GLN A 283 41.10 16.72 -23.25
N SER A 284 40.76 15.92 -24.26
CA SER A 284 41.01 16.28 -25.66
C SER A 284 40.11 17.43 -26.14
N THR A 285 40.42 17.98 -27.31
CA THR A 285 39.64 19.08 -27.92
C THR A 285 38.23 18.66 -28.34
N ASP A 286 38.00 17.35 -28.54
CA ASP A 286 36.70 16.78 -28.92
C ASP A 286 36.38 15.56 -28.03
N PRO A 287 35.90 15.78 -26.79
CA PRO A 287 35.65 14.71 -25.84
C PRO A 287 34.41 13.89 -26.25
N PRO A 288 34.39 12.57 -26.00
CA PRO A 288 33.21 11.72 -26.16
C PRO A 288 32.02 12.18 -25.28
N PRO A 289 30.79 11.69 -25.51
CA PRO A 289 29.62 12.01 -24.67
C PRO A 289 29.89 11.75 -23.18
N VAL A 290 29.55 12.72 -22.33
CA VAL A 290 29.70 12.62 -20.87
C VAL A 290 28.87 11.48 -20.28
N ASP A 291 27.75 11.14 -20.92
CA ASP A 291 26.86 10.05 -20.46
C ASP A 291 27.55 8.68 -20.43
N LEU A 292 28.62 8.47 -21.21
CA LEU A 292 29.39 7.22 -21.23
C LEU A 292 30.14 6.97 -19.92
N ILE A 293 30.55 8.03 -19.22
CA ILE A 293 31.25 7.93 -17.93
C ILE A 293 30.32 8.18 -16.73
N ARG A 294 29.05 8.54 -16.97
CA ARG A 294 28.02 8.70 -15.93
C ARG A 294 27.36 7.38 -15.53
N LYS A 295 28.08 6.27 -15.66
CA LYS A 295 27.59 4.96 -15.25
C LYS A 295 27.70 4.81 -13.73
N PRO A 296 26.60 4.52 -13.00
CA PRO A 296 26.62 4.43 -11.54
C PRO A 296 27.71 3.50 -11.02
N ALA A 297 27.85 2.31 -11.61
CA ALA A 297 28.88 1.35 -11.24
C ALA A 297 30.32 1.88 -11.45
N PHE A 298 30.56 2.67 -12.49
CA PHE A 298 31.88 3.26 -12.74
C PHE A 298 32.19 4.38 -11.74
N ILE A 299 31.22 5.25 -11.46
CA ILE A 299 31.33 6.31 -10.45
C ILE A 299 31.58 5.68 -9.07
N GLU A 300 30.86 4.63 -8.71
CA GLU A 300 31.03 3.92 -7.43
C GLU A 300 32.44 3.34 -7.27
N LEU A 301 33.01 2.76 -8.34
CA LEU A 301 34.39 2.29 -8.34
C LEU A 301 35.39 3.44 -8.15
N LEU A 302 35.16 4.60 -8.78
CA LEU A 302 36.01 5.78 -8.60
C LEU A 302 35.95 6.31 -7.17
N ILE A 303 34.75 6.41 -6.59
CA ILE A 303 34.55 6.86 -5.21
C ILE A 303 35.26 5.89 -4.25
N THR A 304 35.01 4.58 -4.40
CA THR A 304 35.61 3.54 -3.56
C THR A 304 37.14 3.60 -3.62
N GLN A 305 37.73 3.64 -4.82
CA GLN A 305 39.19 3.69 -4.96
C GLN A 305 39.83 4.99 -4.43
N LEU A 306 39.09 6.10 -4.38
CA LEU A 306 39.59 7.40 -3.91
C LEU A 306 39.45 7.57 -2.39
N PHE A 307 38.32 7.15 -1.82
CA PHE A 307 37.93 7.46 -0.44
C PHE A 307 38.01 6.26 0.50
N ASP A 308 38.38 5.07 0.01
CA ASP A 308 38.76 3.93 0.85
C ASP A 308 40.11 4.19 1.56
N PRO A 309 40.13 4.22 2.91
CA PRO A 309 41.35 4.42 3.69
C PRO A 309 42.45 3.37 3.45
N GLU A 310 42.08 2.15 3.04
CA GLU A 310 43.01 1.05 2.78
C GLU A 310 43.54 1.04 1.33
N SER A 311 43.05 1.95 0.49
CA SER A 311 43.41 1.97 -0.93
C SER A 311 44.90 2.30 -1.17
N THR A 312 45.58 1.44 -1.93
CA THR A 312 46.99 1.61 -2.32
C THR A 312 47.15 2.49 -3.56
N LEU A 313 46.37 3.58 -3.69
CA LEU A 313 46.42 4.42 -4.89
C LEU A 313 47.71 5.25 -4.89
N ASN A 314 48.50 5.10 -5.96
CA ASN A 314 49.74 5.85 -6.14
C ASN A 314 49.44 7.37 -6.31
N PRO A 315 50.06 8.27 -5.52
CA PRO A 315 49.75 9.71 -5.53
C PRO A 315 49.83 10.37 -6.91
N GLU A 316 50.70 9.90 -7.81
CA GLU A 316 50.83 10.44 -9.17
C GLU A 316 49.58 10.27 -10.05
N HIS A 317 48.76 9.25 -9.77
CA HIS A 317 47.55 8.99 -10.53
C HIS A 317 46.31 9.67 -9.91
N ARG A 318 46.37 10.07 -8.63
CA ARG A 318 45.24 10.65 -7.89
C ARG A 318 44.56 11.84 -8.60
N PRO A 319 45.29 12.84 -9.15
CA PRO A 319 44.64 13.95 -9.86
C PRO A 319 43.85 13.52 -11.09
N LYS A 320 44.26 12.42 -11.76
CA LYS A 320 43.57 11.90 -12.95
C LYS A 320 42.23 11.26 -12.59
N TYR A 321 42.15 10.57 -11.46
CA TYR A 321 40.92 9.96 -10.94
C TYR A 321 39.93 11.04 -10.51
N ILE A 322 40.41 12.03 -9.75
CA ILE A 322 39.60 13.18 -9.33
C ILE A 322 39.10 13.96 -10.54
N GLY A 323 39.97 14.23 -11.51
CA GLY A 323 39.59 14.96 -12.72
C GLY A 323 38.53 14.24 -13.55
N LEU A 324 38.57 12.90 -13.65
CA LEU A 324 37.52 12.12 -14.31
C LEU A 324 36.19 12.17 -13.53
N LEU A 325 36.24 12.03 -12.21
CA LEU A 325 35.06 12.11 -11.35
C LEU A 325 34.41 13.51 -11.43
N ALA A 326 35.23 14.55 -11.30
CA ALA A 326 34.78 15.93 -11.43
C ALA A 326 34.18 16.21 -12.81
N TYR A 327 34.78 15.67 -13.89
CA TYR A 327 34.25 15.80 -15.24
C TYR A 327 32.88 15.14 -15.39
N ALA A 328 32.71 13.92 -14.89
CA ALA A 328 31.43 13.20 -14.95
C ALA A 328 30.30 13.98 -14.24
N CYS A 329 30.61 14.67 -13.14
CA CYS A 329 29.62 15.37 -12.32
C CYS A 329 29.32 16.80 -12.75
N SER A 330 30.32 17.55 -13.26
CA SER A 330 30.18 19.00 -13.51
C SER A 330 29.92 19.38 -14.97
N VAL A 331 30.24 18.50 -15.95
CA VAL A 331 30.13 18.87 -17.36
C VAL A 331 28.70 18.71 -17.87
N ALA A 332 28.11 19.80 -18.37
CA ALA A 332 26.78 19.80 -18.96
C ALA A 332 26.86 19.94 -20.49
N GLU A 333 26.18 19.05 -21.19
CA GLU A 333 26.10 19.06 -22.65
C GLU A 333 24.72 19.50 -23.11
N THR A 334 24.65 20.38 -24.11
CA THR A 334 23.37 20.76 -24.73
C THR A 334 23.28 20.15 -26.11
N ASN A 335 22.35 19.21 -26.28
CA ASN A 335 22.14 18.51 -27.54
C ASN A 335 21.07 19.26 -28.36
N LYS A 336 21.47 20.11 -29.31
CA LYS A 336 20.55 20.64 -30.32
C LYS A 336 20.66 19.81 -31.60
N LYS A 337 19.50 19.36 -32.08
CA LYS A 337 19.28 18.51 -33.27
C LYS A 337 20.38 18.70 -34.33
N SER A 338 21.25 17.69 -34.46
CA SER A 338 22.30 17.48 -35.48
C SER A 338 23.70 18.09 -35.33
N SER A 339 24.00 18.94 -34.33
CA SER A 339 25.41 19.27 -34.03
C SER A 339 25.62 19.54 -32.54
N ARG A 340 26.48 18.75 -31.90
CA ARG A 340 26.91 18.94 -30.50
C ARG A 340 27.63 20.30 -30.41
N LYS A 341 26.98 21.32 -29.86
CA LYS A 341 27.68 22.56 -29.53
C LYS A 341 28.54 22.27 -28.29
N SER A 342 29.80 22.71 -28.38
CA SER A 342 30.83 22.61 -27.34
C SER A 342 30.27 22.83 -25.93
N ALA A 343 30.75 22.05 -24.96
CA ALA A 343 30.51 22.25 -23.52
C ALA A 343 30.41 23.74 -23.18
N VAL A 344 29.19 24.23 -22.97
CA VAL A 344 28.92 25.64 -22.68
C VAL A 344 29.04 25.79 -21.16
N ASN A 345 29.95 26.66 -20.72
CA ASN A 345 30.13 27.12 -19.32
C ASN A 345 30.63 26.12 -18.25
N SER A 346 30.99 24.87 -18.58
CA SER A 346 31.37 23.87 -17.56
C SER A 346 32.82 23.91 -17.02
N LYS A 347 33.71 24.75 -17.55
CA LYS A 347 35.13 24.74 -17.11
C LYS A 347 35.35 25.32 -15.71
N GLU A 348 34.57 26.34 -15.34
CA GLU A 348 34.68 26.98 -14.02
C GLU A 348 34.12 26.07 -12.92
N GLU A 349 32.94 25.49 -13.12
CA GLU A 349 32.35 24.49 -12.22
C GLU A 349 33.21 23.23 -12.10
N LEU A 350 33.82 22.77 -13.20
CA LEU A 350 34.78 21.67 -13.18
C LEU A 350 35.99 21.98 -12.28
N SER A 351 36.55 23.18 -12.40
CA SER A 351 37.67 23.61 -11.57
C SER A 351 37.28 23.69 -10.10
N GLN A 352 36.11 24.26 -9.77
CA GLN A 352 35.62 24.36 -8.40
C GLN A 352 35.35 22.98 -7.78
N THR A 353 34.71 22.09 -8.54
CA THR A 353 34.42 20.71 -8.11
C THR A 353 35.70 19.90 -7.90
N THR A 354 36.70 20.07 -8.78
CA THR A 354 38.01 19.41 -8.64
C THR A 354 38.71 19.85 -7.36
N ILE A 355 38.77 21.16 -7.10
CA ILE A 355 39.38 21.71 -5.88
C ILE A 355 38.64 21.23 -4.62
N ALA A 356 37.31 21.19 -4.65
CA ALA A 356 36.52 20.71 -3.51
C ALA A 356 36.77 19.21 -3.23
N LEU A 357 36.87 18.38 -4.27
CA LEU A 357 37.19 16.96 -4.14
C LEU A 357 38.62 16.72 -3.62
N GLU A 358 39.60 17.47 -4.13
CA GLU A 358 41.00 17.40 -3.66
C GLU A 358 41.09 17.75 -2.18
N LYS A 359 40.49 18.88 -1.77
CA LYS A 359 40.48 19.31 -0.37
C LYS A 359 39.77 18.32 0.55
N ALA A 360 38.59 17.84 0.16
CA ALA A 360 37.85 16.86 0.95
C ALA A 360 38.65 15.55 1.12
N LEU A 361 39.32 15.10 0.05
CA LEU A 361 40.16 13.91 0.10
C LEU A 361 41.40 14.11 0.99
N GLU A 362 42.06 15.27 0.92
CA GLU A 362 43.19 15.60 1.80
C GLU A 362 42.78 15.52 3.27
N ILE A 363 41.62 16.09 3.62
CA ILE A 363 41.06 16.02 4.98
C ILE A 363 40.77 14.56 5.37
N CYS A 364 40.13 13.78 4.50
CA CYS A 364 39.79 12.37 4.79
C CYS A 364 41.03 11.47 5.00
N ILE A 365 42.14 11.77 4.32
CA ILE A 365 43.41 11.03 4.46
C ILE A 365 44.18 11.50 5.72
N SER A 366 44.16 12.80 6.02
CA SER A 366 44.89 13.37 7.16
C SER A 366 44.22 13.03 8.50
N SER A 367 42.88 12.94 8.54
CA SER A 367 42.08 12.72 9.74
C SER A 367 42.20 11.28 10.25
N LYS A 368 43.30 10.98 10.94
CA LYS A 368 43.48 9.71 11.66
C LYS A 368 42.79 9.72 13.03
N SER A 369 42.63 10.90 13.63
CA SER A 369 41.93 11.09 14.90
C SER A 369 40.74 12.07 14.75
N THR A 370 39.78 11.95 15.66
CA THR A 370 38.60 12.83 15.72
C THR A 370 38.96 14.29 16.01
N VAL A 371 40.08 14.53 16.69
CA VAL A 371 40.58 15.89 17.01
C VAL A 371 41.04 16.62 15.75
N ASP A 372 41.76 15.93 14.86
CA ASP A 372 42.23 16.50 13.58
C ASP A 372 41.04 16.85 12.66
N LEU A 373 40.01 16.01 12.68
CA LEU A 373 38.80 16.25 11.90
C LEU A 373 38.03 17.49 12.38
N ILE A 374 37.98 17.74 13.70
CA ILE A 374 37.28 18.90 14.26
C ILE A 374 37.94 20.22 13.80
N SER A 375 39.27 20.28 13.70
CA SER A 375 39.95 21.50 13.22
C SER A 375 39.61 21.84 11.76
N ASP A 376 39.45 20.81 10.92
CA ASP A 376 39.21 20.98 9.48
C ASP A 376 37.71 20.94 9.09
N LEU A 377 36.83 20.73 10.08
CA LEU A 377 35.39 20.54 9.89
C LEU A 377 34.71 21.71 9.14
N ASN A 378 35.11 22.95 9.43
CA ASN A 378 34.58 24.14 8.74
C ASN A 378 34.94 24.18 7.25
N GLU A 379 36.13 23.71 6.88
CA GLU A 379 36.52 23.61 5.47
C GLU A 379 35.82 22.43 4.79
N LEU A 380 35.61 21.32 5.51
CA LEU A 380 34.84 20.20 5.01
C LEU A 380 33.38 20.59 4.71
N TYR A 381 32.71 21.35 5.60
CA TYR A 381 31.34 21.83 5.39
C TYR A 381 31.18 22.70 4.14
N LYS A 382 32.20 23.50 3.79
CA LYS A 382 32.21 24.25 2.52
C LYS A 382 32.24 23.31 1.31
N CYS A 383 32.99 22.21 1.40
CA CYS A 383 33.12 21.22 0.35
C CYS A 383 31.86 20.33 0.21
N LEU A 384 31.15 20.06 1.32
CA LEU A 384 29.91 19.26 1.32
C LEU A 384 28.77 19.88 0.51
N ARG A 385 28.84 21.16 0.15
CA ARG A 385 27.86 21.79 -0.77
C ARG A 385 27.81 21.12 -2.15
N PHE A 386 28.88 20.44 -2.55
CA PHE A 386 28.91 19.69 -3.82
C PHE A 386 28.35 18.27 -3.60
N PRO A 387 27.31 17.84 -4.34
CA PRO A 387 26.66 16.54 -4.12
C PRO A 387 27.61 15.34 -4.23
N ILE A 388 28.57 15.39 -5.16
CA ILE A 388 29.55 14.31 -5.33
C ILE A 388 30.50 14.22 -4.15
N VAL A 389 30.91 15.36 -3.58
CA VAL A 389 31.76 15.38 -2.38
C VAL A 389 31.00 14.78 -1.20
N ALA A 390 29.72 15.14 -1.02
CA ALA A 390 28.87 14.55 0.01
C ALA A 390 28.73 13.03 -0.16
N ALA A 391 28.53 12.53 -1.38
CA ALA A 391 28.47 11.09 -1.65
C ALA A 391 29.80 10.37 -1.34
N CYS A 392 30.94 10.99 -1.68
CA CYS A 392 32.26 10.47 -1.36
C CYS A 392 32.51 10.41 0.15
N VAL A 393 32.18 11.49 0.87
CA VAL A 393 32.35 11.57 2.33
C VAL A 393 31.43 10.57 3.03
N LEU A 394 30.21 10.37 2.55
CA LEU A 394 29.30 9.34 3.09
C LEU A 394 29.91 7.94 2.96
N ARG A 395 30.52 7.62 1.81
CA ARG A 395 31.23 6.35 1.61
C ARG A 395 32.49 6.22 2.48
N TRP A 396 33.22 7.31 2.68
CA TRP A 396 34.37 7.33 3.58
C TRP A 396 33.93 7.05 5.03
N ILE A 397 32.85 7.68 5.50
CA ILE A 397 32.29 7.45 6.84
C ILE A 397 31.92 5.98 7.04
N GLU A 398 31.34 5.34 6.02
CA GLU A 398 31.06 3.89 6.03
C GLU A 398 32.34 3.09 6.30
N PHE A 399 33.41 3.30 5.52
CA PHE A 399 34.66 2.56 5.70
C PHE A 399 35.32 2.82 7.05
N ARG A 400 35.29 4.07 7.54
CA ARG A 400 35.93 4.43 8.81
C ARG A 400 35.23 3.82 10.02
N ILE A 401 33.89 3.82 10.06
CA ILE A 401 33.14 3.27 11.21
C ILE A 401 33.16 1.74 11.22
N PHE A 402 33.18 1.09 10.05
CA PHE A 402 33.30 -0.37 9.96
C PHE A 402 34.72 -0.90 10.21
N ASP A 403 35.74 -0.04 10.23
CA ASP A 403 37.10 -0.43 10.60
C ASP A 403 37.12 -0.91 12.08
N PRO A 404 37.53 -2.16 12.36
CA PRO A 404 37.66 -2.67 13.73
C PRO A 404 38.55 -1.82 14.63
N SER A 405 39.45 -1.00 14.08
CA SER A 405 40.35 -0.14 14.84
C SER A 405 39.70 1.16 15.30
N TYR A 406 38.52 1.52 14.77
CA TYR A 406 37.85 2.79 15.02
C TYR A 406 37.51 2.99 16.49
N PHE A 407 36.75 2.06 17.07
CA PHE A 407 36.31 2.14 18.48
C PHE A 407 37.44 1.88 19.49
N LYS A 408 38.61 1.38 19.05
CA LYS A 408 39.83 1.32 19.90
C LYS A 408 40.47 2.68 20.10
N LEU A 409 40.45 3.50 19.06
CA LEU A 409 41.13 4.80 19.01
C LEU A 409 40.24 5.93 19.52
N ASP A 410 38.93 5.82 19.32
CA ASP A 410 37.94 6.79 19.76
C ASP A 410 36.92 6.15 20.70
N GLN A 411 37.04 6.43 22.00
CA GLN A 411 36.09 6.01 23.03
C GLN A 411 34.99 7.05 23.27
N GLY A 412 34.92 8.10 22.45
CA GLY A 412 33.91 9.14 22.55
C GLY A 412 32.49 8.57 22.37
N THR A 413 31.56 9.07 23.18
CA THR A 413 30.13 8.66 23.17
C THR A 413 29.41 9.07 21.88
N THR A 414 29.91 10.07 21.14
CA THR A 414 29.32 10.55 19.88
C THR A 414 30.39 10.72 18.80
N PRO A 415 30.45 9.82 17.81
CA PRO A 415 31.30 9.98 16.64
C PRO A 415 30.99 11.26 15.84
N VAL A 416 31.98 12.14 15.67
CA VAL A 416 31.86 13.35 14.83
C VAL A 416 31.46 13.00 13.39
N HIS A 417 31.84 11.82 12.92
CA HIS A 417 31.46 11.26 11.63
C HIS A 417 29.92 11.20 11.44
N LEU A 418 29.14 10.92 12.49
CA LEU A 418 27.68 10.90 12.40
C LEU A 418 27.08 12.30 12.24
N ILE A 419 27.71 13.33 12.82
CA ILE A 419 27.28 14.74 12.67
C ILE A 419 27.47 15.21 11.22
N ILE A 420 28.51 14.73 10.54
CA ILE A 420 28.72 15.02 9.12
C ILE A 420 27.57 14.46 8.26
N ILE A 421 26.95 13.34 8.67
CA ILE A 421 25.76 12.80 7.99
C ILE A 421 24.59 13.79 8.10
N ASP A 422 24.38 14.42 9.26
CA ASP A 422 23.33 15.41 9.46
C ASP A 422 23.47 16.59 8.49
N GLU A 423 24.70 17.10 8.31
CA GLU A 423 24.97 18.17 7.35
C GLU A 423 24.72 17.71 5.91
N ILE A 424 25.14 16.50 5.54
CA ILE A 424 24.90 15.92 4.20
C ILE A 424 23.40 15.81 3.93
N VAL A 425 22.63 15.29 4.88
CA VAL A 425 21.17 15.14 4.78
C VAL A 425 20.49 16.50 4.67
N SER A 426 20.96 17.50 5.42
CA SER A 426 20.39 18.86 5.39
C SER A 426 20.60 19.54 4.03
N LEU A 427 21.71 19.25 3.35
CA LEU A 427 22.06 19.86 2.07
C LEU A 427 21.49 19.10 0.85
N HIS A 428 21.41 17.76 0.91
CA HIS A 428 21.18 16.92 -0.27
C HIS A 428 20.06 15.89 -0.09
N PHE A 429 18.85 16.24 -0.53
CA PHE A 429 17.69 15.35 -0.46
C PHE A 429 17.85 14.04 -1.26
N LEU A 430 18.59 14.05 -2.38
CA LEU A 430 18.84 12.85 -3.19
C LEU A 430 19.74 11.82 -2.49
N LEU A 431 20.47 12.22 -1.45
CA LEU A 431 21.35 11.34 -0.68
C LEU A 431 20.65 10.76 0.56
N HIS A 432 19.41 11.17 0.87
CA HIS A 432 18.67 10.67 2.02
C HIS A 432 18.55 9.16 2.03
N GLN A 433 18.21 8.53 0.90
CA GLN A 433 18.11 7.07 0.83
C GLN A 433 19.43 6.39 1.21
N LYS A 434 20.57 6.88 0.67
CA LYS A 434 21.89 6.30 0.93
C LYS A 434 22.34 6.54 2.37
N ALA A 435 22.08 7.72 2.91
CA ALA A 435 22.37 8.04 4.31
C ALA A 435 21.55 7.16 5.25
N PHE A 436 20.27 6.93 4.95
CA PHE A 436 19.41 6.05 5.74
C PHE A 436 19.87 4.59 5.67
N GLU A 437 20.18 4.07 4.47
CA GLU A 437 20.75 2.72 4.30
C GLU A 437 22.03 2.53 5.15
N LEU A 438 22.87 3.56 5.24
CA LEU A 438 24.08 3.55 6.05
C LEU A 438 23.77 3.54 7.56
N LEU A 439 22.86 4.40 8.02
CA LEU A 439 22.44 4.44 9.44
C LEU A 439 21.78 3.12 9.86
N VAL A 440 20.97 2.51 9.00
CA VAL A 440 20.38 1.18 9.24
C VAL A 440 21.47 0.13 9.41
N ARG A 441 22.48 0.11 8.52
CA ARG A 441 23.63 -0.80 8.64
C ARG A 441 24.42 -0.58 9.92
N PHE A 442 24.62 0.66 10.35
CA PHE A 442 25.27 0.95 11.64
C PHE A 442 24.43 0.52 12.84
N PHE A 443 23.11 0.65 12.76
CA PHE A 443 22.18 0.27 13.82
C PHE A 443 22.10 -1.26 14.00
N GLU A 444 22.14 -2.01 12.89
CA GLU A 444 22.09 -3.48 12.86
C GLU A 444 23.46 -4.13 13.12
N ALA A 445 24.56 -3.41 12.92
CA ALA A 445 25.90 -3.94 13.14
C ALA A 445 26.18 -4.20 14.63
N THR A 446 26.85 -5.32 14.90
CA THR A 446 27.36 -5.66 16.23
C THR A 446 28.89 -5.51 16.27
N PHE A 447 29.36 -4.47 16.96
CA PHE A 447 30.79 -4.23 17.19
C PHE A 447 31.26 -4.97 18.45
N ALA A 448 32.01 -6.06 18.30
CA ALA A 448 32.41 -6.93 19.41
C ALA A 448 33.27 -6.25 20.51
N GLU A 449 33.82 -5.08 20.22
CA GLU A 449 34.80 -4.39 21.05
C GLU A 449 34.21 -3.31 21.96
N LEU A 450 32.91 -3.02 21.82
CA LEU A 450 32.20 -2.04 22.63
C LEU A 450 31.49 -2.72 23.80
N ASP A 451 31.55 -2.09 24.98
CA ASP A 451 30.73 -2.47 26.12
C ASP A 451 29.23 -2.30 25.82
N THR A 452 28.39 -3.09 26.47
CA THR A 452 26.93 -3.09 26.24
C THR A 452 26.28 -1.73 26.46
N LEU A 453 26.78 -0.94 27.42
CA LEU A 453 26.26 0.41 27.69
C LEU A 453 26.61 1.40 26.57
N VAL A 454 27.85 1.36 26.09
CA VAL A 454 28.33 2.22 25.00
C VAL A 454 27.63 1.85 23.69
N HIS A 455 27.35 0.56 23.47
CA HIS A 455 26.51 0.09 22.37
C HIS A 455 25.12 0.72 22.37
N LEU A 456 24.46 0.76 23.54
CA LEU A 456 23.13 1.34 23.67
C LEU A 456 23.16 2.85 23.40
N GLU A 457 24.15 3.57 23.91
CA GLU A 457 24.34 5.01 23.67
C GLU A 457 24.66 5.32 22.21
N PHE A 458 25.48 4.49 21.56
CA PHE A 458 25.78 4.61 20.14
C PHE A 458 24.52 4.40 19.28
N LYS A 459 23.70 3.39 19.60
CA LYS A 459 22.41 3.18 18.93
C LYS A 459 21.43 4.33 19.14
N LYS A 460 21.39 4.95 20.32
CA LYS A 460 20.60 6.18 20.55
C LYS A 460 21.09 7.32 19.67
N THR A 461 22.40 7.53 19.63
CA THR A 461 23.01 8.53 18.74
C THR A 461 22.61 8.32 17.29
N ILE A 462 22.55 7.07 16.80
CA ILE A 462 22.07 6.75 15.45
C ILE A 462 20.59 7.11 15.27
N LEU A 463 19.75 6.79 16.26
CA LEU A 463 18.34 7.16 16.24
C LEU A 463 18.15 8.68 16.21
N ASP A 464 18.96 9.44 16.93
CA ASP A 464 18.93 10.92 16.86
C ASP A 464 19.22 11.42 15.44
N ARG A 465 20.15 10.77 14.71
CA ARG A 465 20.39 11.09 13.28
C ARG A 465 19.18 10.72 12.42
N MET A 466 18.51 9.59 12.70
CA MET A 466 17.26 9.24 12.01
C MET A 466 16.14 10.26 12.30
N VAL A 467 16.07 10.82 13.51
CA VAL A 467 15.15 11.92 13.87
C VAL A 467 15.53 13.21 13.15
N HIS A 468 16.82 13.52 13.02
CA HIS A 468 17.28 14.64 12.19
C HIS A 468 16.86 14.47 10.72
N MET A 469 16.96 13.25 10.17
CA MET A 469 16.46 12.95 8.81
C MET A 469 14.94 13.12 8.67
N LEU A 470 14.17 12.78 9.71
CA LEU A 470 12.73 13.05 9.77
C LEU A 470 12.45 14.55 9.66
N SER A 471 13.22 15.39 10.36
CA SER A 471 13.13 16.86 10.26
C SER A 471 13.43 17.37 8.84
N CYS A 472 14.27 16.66 8.09
CA CYS A 472 14.64 16.97 6.71
C CYS A 472 13.64 16.41 5.66
N SER A 473 12.40 16.08 6.06
CA SER A 473 11.32 15.57 5.20
C SER A 473 11.51 14.12 4.69
N TYR A 474 12.41 13.33 5.24
CA TYR A 474 12.56 11.89 4.90
C TYR A 474 11.84 11.01 5.93
N VAL A 475 10.51 11.03 5.91
CA VAL A 475 9.69 10.52 7.02
C VAL A 475 9.27 9.05 6.87
N HIS A 476 8.61 8.72 5.75
CA HIS A 476 7.92 7.44 5.56
C HIS A 476 8.85 6.21 5.71
N PRO A 477 10.02 6.12 5.04
CA PRO A 477 10.87 4.92 5.13
C PRO A 477 11.47 4.69 6.53
N ILE A 478 11.68 5.76 7.30
CA ILE A 478 12.20 5.69 8.67
C ILE A 478 11.14 5.08 9.60
N LEU A 479 9.90 5.57 9.51
CA LEU A 479 8.80 5.07 10.32
C LEU A 479 8.46 3.62 9.98
N GLU A 480 8.47 3.27 8.69
CA GLU A 480 8.22 1.90 8.25
C GLU A 480 9.30 0.93 8.81
N TYR A 481 10.58 1.31 8.75
CA TYR A 481 11.66 0.53 9.33
C TYR A 481 11.50 0.33 10.84
N MET A 482 11.18 1.41 11.57
CA MET A 482 10.98 1.34 13.03
C MET A 482 9.76 0.48 13.38
N LYS A 483 8.67 0.60 12.62
CA LYS A 483 7.48 -0.25 12.76
C LYS A 483 7.80 -1.73 12.50
N LYS A 484 8.52 -2.05 11.44
CA LYS A 484 8.92 -3.43 11.11
C LYS A 484 9.77 -4.05 12.22
N ARG A 485 10.77 -3.31 12.72
CA ARG A 485 11.61 -3.76 13.84
C ARG A 485 10.82 -3.96 15.13
N TRP A 486 9.84 -3.10 15.38
CA TRP A 486 8.93 -3.22 16.51
C TRP A 486 8.00 -4.45 16.42
N GLU A 487 7.45 -4.73 15.24
CA GLU A 487 6.61 -5.90 14.97
C GLU A 487 7.40 -7.21 15.13
N GLN A 488 8.65 -7.22 14.67
CA GLN A 488 9.55 -8.37 14.76
C GLN A 488 10.13 -8.61 16.17
N GLN A 489 9.99 -7.65 17.10
CA GLN A 489 10.54 -7.68 18.47
C GLN A 489 12.07 -7.89 18.54
N ASP A 490 12.79 -7.42 17.51
CA ASP A 490 14.25 -7.64 17.37
C ASP A 490 15.10 -6.50 17.98
N THR A 491 14.44 -5.44 18.49
CA THR A 491 15.11 -4.24 19.02
C THR A 491 14.67 -3.96 20.45
N ASP A 492 15.60 -3.46 21.28
CA ASP A 492 15.33 -3.03 22.65
C ASP A 492 14.20 -1.99 22.73
N VAL A 493 13.23 -2.23 23.62
CA VAL A 493 12.09 -1.32 23.85
C VAL A 493 12.53 0.09 24.25
N SER A 494 13.68 0.21 24.93
CA SER A 494 14.23 1.50 25.35
C SER A 494 14.67 2.38 24.18
N LEU A 495 15.15 1.78 23.09
CA LEU A 495 15.56 2.47 21.87
C LEU A 495 14.36 2.97 21.07
N ILE A 496 13.32 2.13 20.94
CA ILE A 496 12.06 2.52 20.28
C ILE A 496 11.40 3.65 21.06
N ARG A 497 11.40 3.56 22.39
CA ARG A 497 10.88 4.63 23.26
C ARG A 497 11.63 5.94 23.08
N HIS A 498 12.96 5.91 23.07
CA HIS A 498 13.79 7.09 22.82
C HIS A 498 13.42 7.75 21.49
N PHE A 499 13.36 6.97 20.41
CA PHE A 499 12.95 7.47 19.09
C PHE A 499 11.55 8.10 19.10
N VAL A 500 10.56 7.44 19.71
CA VAL A 500 9.18 7.95 19.76
C VAL A 500 9.11 9.30 20.47
N PHE A 501 9.85 9.49 21.56
CA PHE A 501 9.84 10.76 22.30
C PHE A 501 10.51 11.89 21.52
N GLU A 502 11.71 11.65 20.98
CA GLU A 502 12.40 12.65 20.16
C GLU A 502 11.55 13.10 18.96
N VAL A 503 10.79 12.17 18.35
CA VAL A 503 9.84 12.49 17.29
C VAL A 503 8.67 13.33 17.82
N LEU A 504 8.06 12.95 18.95
CA LEU A 504 6.93 13.68 19.54
C LEU A 504 7.29 15.10 19.99
N GLU A 505 8.52 15.33 20.46
CA GLU A 505 9.00 16.67 20.82
C GLU A 505 9.20 17.58 19.60
N MET A 506 9.51 16.99 18.44
CA MET A 506 9.78 17.71 17.20
C MET A 506 8.51 18.06 16.41
N ILE A 507 7.47 17.23 16.45
CA ILE A 507 6.30 17.35 15.57
C ILE A 507 5.15 18.15 16.19
N GLY A 508 4.29 18.72 15.35
CA GLY A 508 3.03 19.34 15.75
C GLY A 508 1.96 19.22 14.66
N PRO A 509 0.68 19.43 14.98
CA PRO A 509 -0.42 19.30 14.02
C PRO A 509 -0.39 20.41 12.94
N PRO A 510 -0.97 20.18 11.74
CA PRO A 510 -1.74 19.00 11.32
C PRO A 510 -0.88 17.80 10.87
N TYR A 511 -1.33 16.59 11.16
CA TYR A 511 -0.64 15.35 10.77
C TYR A 511 -1.23 14.74 9.49
N GLU A 512 -0.37 14.19 8.64
CA GLU A 512 -0.78 13.43 7.47
C GLU A 512 -1.34 12.04 7.88
N PRO A 513 -2.43 11.53 7.28
CA PRO A 513 -2.98 10.22 7.63
C PRO A 513 -2.00 9.05 7.50
N SER A 514 -1.13 9.08 6.49
CA SER A 514 -0.08 8.07 6.26
C SER A 514 0.91 8.01 7.43
N PHE A 515 1.37 9.18 7.91
CA PHE A 515 2.21 9.32 9.09
C PHE A 515 1.54 8.74 10.33
N VAL A 516 0.27 9.09 10.57
CA VAL A 516 -0.47 8.61 11.74
C VAL A 516 -0.64 7.09 11.72
N GLN A 517 -0.96 6.51 10.56
CA GLN A 517 -1.11 5.06 10.39
C GLN A 517 0.18 4.30 10.70
N LEU A 518 1.34 4.87 10.37
CA LEU A 518 2.65 4.26 10.66
C LEU A 518 3.12 4.49 12.10
N PHE A 519 2.89 5.68 12.65
CA PHE A 519 3.43 6.07 13.95
C PHE A 519 2.55 5.62 15.13
N LEU A 520 1.23 5.56 14.97
CA LEU A 520 0.32 5.18 16.05
C LEU A 520 0.53 3.75 16.61
N PRO A 521 0.77 2.71 15.79
CA PRO A 521 1.06 1.37 16.30
C PRO A 521 2.30 1.33 17.20
N LEU A 522 3.28 2.23 16.99
CA LEU A 522 4.45 2.34 17.85
C LEU A 522 4.06 2.80 19.26
N LEU A 523 3.03 3.64 19.40
CA LEU A 523 2.57 4.20 20.68
C LEU A 523 1.62 3.29 21.48
N GLN A 524 0.79 2.49 20.80
CA GLN A 524 -0.36 1.81 21.42
C GLN A 524 -0.06 0.50 22.16
N LYS A 525 1.14 -0.08 22.05
CA LYS A 525 1.44 -1.37 22.70
C LYS A 525 1.84 -1.18 24.18
N GLU A 526 1.40 -2.09 25.03
CA GLU A 526 1.57 -2.07 26.50
C GLU A 526 3.01 -1.85 27.00
N ALA A 527 4.06 -2.01 26.19
CA ALA A 527 5.45 -1.79 26.60
C ALA A 527 5.90 -0.31 26.63
N ILE A 528 5.18 0.59 25.96
CA ILE A 528 5.42 2.05 25.98
C ILE A 528 4.39 2.75 26.87
N ALA A 529 3.14 2.27 26.88
CA ALA A 529 2.06 2.81 27.70
C ALA A 529 1.86 2.12 29.07
N GLY A 530 2.46 0.93 29.28
CA GLY A 530 2.19 0.08 30.44
C GLY A 530 3.43 -0.31 31.24
N THR A 531 3.32 -0.16 32.57
CA THR A 531 4.11 -0.82 33.63
C THR A 531 5.59 -0.46 33.86
N ILE A 532 6.18 0.52 33.17
CA ILE A 532 7.46 1.15 33.59
C ILE A 532 7.23 2.66 33.64
N PRO A 533 7.58 3.36 34.74
CA PRO A 533 7.26 4.78 34.89
C PRO A 533 7.86 5.61 33.75
N PHE A 534 7.06 6.52 33.18
CA PHE A 534 7.55 7.64 32.38
C PHE A 534 8.69 8.32 33.16
N ARG A 535 9.79 8.67 32.49
CA ARG A 535 10.95 9.27 33.19
C ARG A 535 10.63 10.68 33.67
N THR A 536 9.71 11.38 33.01
CA THR A 536 9.26 12.75 33.35
C THR A 536 7.76 12.94 33.08
N ASP A 537 7.12 13.90 33.74
CA ASP A 537 5.71 14.28 33.51
C ASP A 537 5.48 14.88 32.10
N GLU A 538 6.54 15.41 31.47
CA GLU A 538 6.53 15.98 30.13
C GLU A 538 6.37 14.91 29.04
N GLU A 539 7.08 13.79 29.14
CA GLU A 539 6.93 12.62 28.25
C GLU A 539 5.47 12.11 28.21
N ARG A 540 4.84 12.04 29.40
CA ARG A 540 3.45 11.63 29.54
C ARG A 540 2.50 12.62 28.88
N LYS A 541 2.80 13.92 28.98
CA LYS A 541 2.00 15.00 28.39
C LYS A 541 2.09 14.99 26.86
N CYS A 542 3.26 14.80 26.25
CA CYS A 542 3.41 14.78 24.78
C CYS A 542 2.69 13.58 24.13
N VAL A 543 2.82 12.39 24.71
CA VAL A 543 2.09 11.18 24.24
C VAL A 543 0.59 11.39 24.39
N LYS A 544 0.17 11.96 25.52
CA LYS A 544 -1.21 12.37 25.75
C LYS A 544 -1.68 13.38 24.72
N GLU A 545 -1.00 14.50 24.50
CA GLU A 545 -1.38 15.50 23.50
C GLU A 545 -1.49 14.92 22.08
N PHE A 546 -0.59 14.02 21.69
CA PHE A 546 -0.64 13.35 20.40
C PHE A 546 -1.83 12.38 20.27
N ILE A 547 -2.26 11.75 21.37
CA ILE A 547 -3.43 10.84 21.43
C ILE A 547 -4.75 11.61 21.69
N GLU A 548 -4.69 12.69 22.47
CA GLU A 548 -5.79 13.55 22.96
C GLU A 548 -6.16 14.64 21.95
N ASP A 549 -5.34 14.89 20.92
CA ASP A 549 -5.74 15.69 19.74
C ASP A 549 -6.80 15.01 18.86
N ARG A 550 -7.27 13.81 19.22
CA ARG A 550 -7.89 12.89 18.25
C ARG A 550 -9.39 12.72 18.34
N MET A 551 -10.08 13.26 19.35
CA MET A 551 -11.54 13.15 19.42
C MET A 551 -12.24 14.46 19.73
N ARG A 552 -13.16 14.80 18.84
CA ARG A 552 -14.02 15.98 18.97
C ARG A 552 -15.41 15.51 19.31
N PHE A 553 -16.04 16.08 20.33
CA PHE A 553 -17.40 15.73 20.72
C PHE A 553 -18.36 16.86 20.40
N CYS A 554 -19.55 16.52 19.93
CA CYS A 554 -20.64 17.47 19.76
C CYS A 554 -21.81 17.10 20.70
N ALA A 555 -22.35 18.12 21.38
CA ALA A 555 -23.48 17.92 22.27
C ALA A 555 -24.78 17.75 21.46
N ASN A 556 -25.57 16.73 21.79
CA ASN A 556 -26.89 16.55 21.21
C ASN A 556 -27.92 17.41 21.97
N LEU A 557 -28.44 18.46 21.31
CA LEU A 557 -29.38 19.41 21.93
C LEU A 557 -30.73 18.79 22.30
N SER A 558 -31.16 17.73 21.60
CA SER A 558 -32.50 17.18 21.83
C SER A 558 -32.53 16.16 22.97
N THR A 559 -31.42 15.50 23.27
CA THR A 559 -31.37 14.45 24.30
C THR A 559 -30.67 14.88 25.59
N LEU A 560 -29.64 15.73 25.51
CA LEU A 560 -28.92 16.22 26.70
C LEU A 560 -29.70 17.33 27.41
N CYS A 561 -29.49 17.46 28.73
CA CYS A 561 -30.14 18.47 29.57
C CYS A 561 -31.68 18.43 29.43
N ASN A 562 -32.24 17.21 29.46
CA ASN A 562 -33.63 16.95 29.09
C ASN A 562 -34.66 17.60 30.03
N ASP A 563 -34.24 17.97 31.24
CA ASP A 563 -35.00 18.69 32.25
C ASP A 563 -35.28 20.16 31.86
N ILE A 564 -34.52 20.73 30.93
CA ILE A 564 -34.79 22.05 30.34
C ILE A 564 -35.74 21.86 29.15
N PRO A 565 -36.97 22.42 29.12
CA PRO A 565 -37.94 22.10 28.08
C PRO A 565 -37.63 22.69 26.69
N LYS A 566 -37.07 23.90 26.62
CA LYS A 566 -36.84 24.59 25.33
C LYS A 566 -35.43 24.34 24.79
N LEU A 567 -35.33 24.02 23.50
CA LEU A 567 -34.05 23.80 22.80
C LEU A 567 -33.13 25.02 22.85
N THR A 568 -33.70 26.23 22.79
CA THR A 568 -32.95 27.49 22.85
C THR A 568 -32.31 27.72 24.22
N GLU A 569 -33.02 27.37 25.29
CA GLU A 569 -32.52 27.43 26.67
C GLU A 569 -31.44 26.35 26.88
N ARG A 570 -31.60 25.15 26.31
CA ARG A 570 -30.55 24.11 26.31
C ARG A 570 -29.28 24.56 25.60
N TYR A 571 -29.40 25.20 24.44
CA TYR A 571 -28.25 25.76 23.72
C TYR A 571 -27.48 26.75 24.59
N ILE A 572 -28.20 27.69 25.23
CA ILE A 572 -27.60 28.68 26.12
C ILE A 572 -26.91 27.98 27.31
N HIS A 573 -27.57 27.00 27.92
CA HIS A 573 -27.01 26.21 29.02
C HIS A 573 -25.69 25.53 28.61
N ILE A 574 -25.68 24.83 27.47
CA ILE A 574 -24.50 24.14 26.92
C ILE A 574 -23.35 25.13 26.63
N VAL A 575 -23.65 26.30 26.07
CA VAL A 575 -22.65 27.35 25.81
C VAL A 575 -22.03 27.91 27.09
N GLN A 576 -22.81 27.99 28.17
CA GLN A 576 -22.41 28.61 29.44
C GLN A 576 -21.76 27.63 30.43
N ARG A 577 -21.68 26.34 30.08
CA ARG A 577 -21.06 25.32 30.95
C ARG A 577 -19.60 25.60 31.23
N LYS A 578 -19.16 25.22 32.43
CA LYS A 578 -17.78 25.42 32.91
C LYS A 578 -16.99 24.13 33.03
N ASP A 579 -17.67 23.01 33.27
CA ASP A 579 -17.10 21.67 33.41
C ASP A 579 -16.57 21.10 32.09
N TYR A 580 -17.20 21.48 30.97
CA TYR A 580 -16.72 21.19 29.63
C TYR A 580 -17.17 22.26 28.63
N ARG A 581 -16.32 22.61 27.66
CA ARG A 581 -16.63 23.60 26.63
C ARG A 581 -16.84 22.92 25.29
N PHE A 582 -18.10 22.81 24.87
CA PHE A 582 -18.41 22.34 23.53
C PHE A 582 -18.05 23.40 22.48
N ASP A 583 -17.54 22.94 21.34
CA ASP A 583 -17.34 23.73 20.13
C ASP A 583 -18.36 23.40 19.04
N ALA A 584 -19.12 22.33 19.23
CA ALA A 584 -20.06 21.83 18.25
C ALA A 584 -21.28 21.16 18.87
N ILE A 585 -22.36 21.09 18.09
CA ILE A 585 -23.65 20.54 18.47
C ILE A 585 -24.30 19.76 17.31
N GLU A 586 -25.22 18.88 17.67
CA GLU A 586 -26.17 18.23 16.76
C GLU A 586 -27.59 18.35 17.31
N CYS A 587 -28.60 18.26 16.44
CA CYS A 587 -29.99 18.44 16.84
C CYS A 587 -30.94 17.69 15.89
N GLN A 588 -31.72 16.75 16.43
CA GLN A 588 -32.74 16.03 15.66
C GLN A 588 -33.79 16.99 15.07
N ASN A 589 -34.41 17.86 15.88
CA ASN A 589 -35.49 18.72 15.40
C ASN A 589 -35.27 20.20 15.76
N PRO A 590 -34.60 20.99 14.88
CA PRO A 590 -34.46 22.43 15.09
C PRO A 590 -35.68 23.25 14.62
N TYR A 591 -36.69 22.61 14.03
CA TYR A 591 -37.71 23.26 13.20
C TYR A 591 -38.86 23.94 13.97
N ASP A 592 -38.95 23.70 15.27
CA ASP A 592 -39.96 24.30 16.17
C ASP A 592 -39.63 25.77 16.52
N VAL A 593 -38.42 26.22 16.21
CA VAL A 593 -37.93 27.57 16.44
C VAL A 593 -37.55 28.16 15.08
N SER A 594 -37.96 29.40 14.81
CA SER A 594 -37.70 30.02 13.52
C SER A 594 -36.19 30.22 13.29
N VAL A 595 -35.77 30.27 12.02
CA VAL A 595 -34.38 30.53 11.65
C VAL A 595 -33.89 31.88 12.21
N ASP A 596 -34.77 32.89 12.24
CA ASP A 596 -34.41 34.22 12.72
C ASP A 596 -34.23 34.24 14.24
N ASP A 597 -35.08 33.53 15.00
CA ASP A 597 -34.90 33.37 16.45
C ASP A 597 -33.59 32.65 16.78
N TRP A 598 -33.27 31.58 16.02
CA TRP A 598 -32.01 30.87 16.16
C TRP A 598 -30.80 31.77 15.88
N LYS A 599 -30.85 32.58 14.82
CA LYS A 599 -29.80 33.56 14.51
C LYS A 599 -29.64 34.59 15.63
N GLU A 600 -30.74 35.09 16.18
CA GLU A 600 -30.70 36.03 17.30
C GLU A 600 -30.01 35.42 18.52
N ILE A 601 -30.37 34.20 18.89
CA ILE A 601 -29.76 33.48 20.04
C ILE A 601 -28.28 33.21 19.79
N MET A 602 -27.91 32.77 18.59
CA MET A 602 -26.51 32.50 18.22
C MET A 602 -25.67 33.77 18.16
N SER A 603 -26.27 34.93 17.84
CA SER A 603 -25.58 36.22 17.82
C SER A 603 -25.29 36.79 19.22
N LYS A 604 -26.16 36.47 20.19
CA LYS A 604 -26.03 36.93 21.58
C LYS A 604 -25.12 36.05 22.44
N ASN A 605 -24.72 34.88 21.94
CA ASN A 605 -23.94 33.89 22.65
C ASN A 605 -22.75 33.41 21.80
N LYS A 606 -21.86 32.57 22.34
CA LYS A 606 -20.83 31.89 21.52
C LYS A 606 -21.55 31.05 20.46
N THR A 607 -21.19 31.23 19.19
CA THR A 607 -21.71 30.40 18.09
C THR A 607 -20.99 29.05 18.10
N LEU A 608 -21.75 27.97 18.24
CA LEU A 608 -21.25 26.60 18.11
C LEU A 608 -21.39 26.10 16.67
N LYS A 609 -20.49 25.20 16.25
CA LYS A 609 -20.59 24.55 14.94
C LYS A 609 -21.75 23.55 14.95
N TRP A 610 -22.67 23.66 14.01
CA TRP A 610 -23.72 22.66 13.84
C TRP A 610 -23.23 21.52 12.94
N ILE A 611 -23.16 20.31 13.46
CA ILE A 611 -22.60 19.14 12.77
C ILE A 611 -23.67 18.40 11.99
N LEU A 612 -24.82 18.17 12.62
CA LEU A 612 -25.87 17.31 12.11
C LEU A 612 -27.24 17.83 12.50
N ILE A 613 -28.17 17.76 11.55
CA ILE A 613 -29.61 17.85 11.81
C ILE A 613 -30.36 16.68 11.15
N ASN A 614 -31.54 16.32 11.65
CA ASN A 614 -32.38 15.36 10.95
C ASN A 614 -33.26 16.07 9.92
N SER A 615 -33.60 15.41 8.82
CA SER A 615 -34.73 15.81 8.00
C SER A 615 -36.03 15.71 8.81
N LEU A 616 -37.07 16.41 8.37
CA LEU A 616 -38.41 16.13 8.91
C LEU A 616 -38.75 14.64 8.65
N PRO A 617 -39.43 13.95 9.59
CA PRO A 617 -39.84 12.57 9.38
C PRO A 617 -40.78 12.47 8.17
N LEU A 618 -40.39 11.68 7.16
CA LEU A 618 -41.11 11.59 5.88
C LEU A 618 -42.62 11.29 6.06
N TYR A 619 -42.92 10.29 6.88
CA TYR A 619 -44.26 9.73 7.01
C TYR A 619 -45.20 10.65 7.81
N ASP A 620 -44.70 11.25 8.89
CA ASP A 620 -45.48 12.15 9.75
C ASP A 620 -45.95 13.40 9.01
N GLN A 621 -45.24 13.78 7.94
CA GLN A 621 -45.59 14.96 7.14
C GLN A 621 -46.53 14.65 5.97
N THR A 622 -46.59 13.40 5.49
CA THR A 622 -47.23 13.07 4.20
C THR A 622 -48.27 11.95 4.25
N ASN A 623 -48.47 11.28 5.40
CA ASN A 623 -49.44 10.18 5.57
C ASN A 623 -49.29 9.08 4.49
N GLY A 624 -48.08 8.55 4.33
CA GLY A 624 -47.74 7.54 3.32
C GLY A 624 -46.36 7.80 2.72
N ILE A 625 -45.99 7.04 1.67
CA ILE A 625 -44.79 7.30 0.88
C ILE A 625 -45.16 8.28 -0.25
N PRO A 626 -44.66 9.53 -0.23
CA PRO A 626 -45.04 10.55 -1.19
C PRO A 626 -44.35 10.37 -2.55
N SER A 627 -44.78 11.15 -3.55
CA SER A 627 -43.98 11.38 -4.75
C SER A 627 -42.72 12.18 -4.41
N PHE A 628 -41.68 12.13 -5.25
CA PHE A 628 -40.47 12.92 -5.01
C PHE A 628 -40.74 14.43 -4.97
N ASN A 629 -41.65 14.93 -5.81
CA ASN A 629 -41.99 16.36 -5.84
C ASN A 629 -42.58 16.83 -4.51
N ASP A 630 -43.47 16.03 -3.92
CA ASP A 630 -44.07 16.35 -2.62
C ASP A 630 -43.04 16.20 -1.50
N TYR A 631 -42.18 15.16 -1.56
CA TYR A 631 -41.08 14.99 -0.61
C TYR A 631 -40.13 16.18 -0.62
N GLN A 632 -39.77 16.67 -1.80
CA GLN A 632 -38.90 17.81 -1.97
C GLN A 632 -39.51 19.08 -1.35
N GLN A 633 -40.77 19.40 -1.71
CA GLN A 633 -41.43 20.62 -1.25
C GLN A 633 -41.72 20.63 0.25
N ILE A 634 -42.14 19.48 0.81
CA ILE A 634 -42.60 19.40 2.20
C ILE A 634 -41.41 19.22 3.15
N VAL A 635 -40.42 18.41 2.78
CA VAL A 635 -39.32 18.02 3.66
C VAL A 635 -38.00 18.64 3.23
N LEU A 636 -37.53 18.35 2.01
CA LEU A 636 -36.15 18.66 1.63
C LEU A 636 -35.88 20.16 1.55
N ASP A 637 -36.80 20.96 1.00
CA ASP A 637 -36.66 22.41 0.88
C ASP A 637 -36.57 23.10 2.25
N ARG A 638 -37.40 22.65 3.22
CA ARG A 638 -37.36 23.16 4.59
C ARG A 638 -36.09 22.75 5.31
N THR A 639 -35.67 21.49 5.18
CA THR A 639 -34.40 21.02 5.74
C THR A 639 -33.21 21.77 5.14
N LEU A 640 -33.21 22.03 3.84
CA LEU A 640 -32.17 22.79 3.15
C LEU A 640 -32.09 24.24 3.64
N ALA A 641 -33.23 24.89 3.91
CA ALA A 641 -33.27 26.24 4.45
C ALA A 641 -32.56 26.35 5.81
N TYR A 642 -32.82 25.39 6.72
CA TYR A 642 -32.17 25.34 8.03
C TYR A 642 -30.70 24.92 7.92
N ALA A 643 -30.38 23.93 7.08
CA ALA A 643 -29.00 23.51 6.86
C ALA A 643 -28.12 24.66 6.35
N LYS A 644 -28.62 25.46 5.40
CA LYS A 644 -27.93 26.67 4.91
C LYS A 644 -27.82 27.74 5.99
N ALA A 645 -28.88 27.96 6.77
CA ALA A 645 -28.87 28.98 7.82
C ALA A 645 -27.86 28.69 8.93
N PHE A 646 -27.64 27.42 9.26
CA PHE A 646 -26.73 26.98 10.32
C PHE A 646 -25.37 26.51 9.80
N ASN A 647 -25.15 26.56 8.49
CA ASN A 647 -23.97 26.04 7.82
C ASN A 647 -23.67 24.57 8.17
N VAL A 648 -24.74 23.76 8.20
CA VAL A 648 -24.69 22.31 8.45
C VAL A 648 -24.41 21.58 7.15
N ASN A 649 -23.41 20.70 7.17
CA ASN A 649 -23.02 19.90 6.02
C ASN A 649 -23.44 18.42 6.13
N LYS A 650 -24.16 18.02 7.19
CA LYS A 650 -24.72 16.67 7.32
C LYS A 650 -26.20 16.68 7.69
N VAL A 651 -26.99 15.88 6.97
CA VAL A 651 -28.42 15.70 7.22
C VAL A 651 -28.72 14.22 7.34
N HIS A 652 -29.24 13.78 8.48
CA HIS A 652 -29.81 12.44 8.61
C HIS A 652 -31.21 12.40 7.97
N LEU A 653 -31.36 11.59 6.92
CA LEU A 653 -32.64 11.36 6.26
C LEU A 653 -33.47 10.37 7.07
N VAL A 654 -34.44 10.90 7.82
CA VAL A 654 -35.32 10.09 8.68
C VAL A 654 -36.28 9.28 7.81
N MET A 655 -36.16 7.95 7.90
CA MET A 655 -37.02 7.01 7.21
C MET A 655 -38.30 6.73 8.02
N THR A 656 -39.09 5.77 7.55
CA THR A 656 -40.36 5.39 8.15
C THR A 656 -40.39 3.92 8.55
N ASP A 657 -41.40 3.55 9.32
CA ASP A 657 -41.80 2.17 9.49
C ASP A 657 -42.39 1.61 8.19
N ILE A 658 -42.23 0.31 7.96
CA ILE A 658 -42.75 -0.41 6.79
C ILE A 658 -43.88 -1.33 7.24
N GLU A 659 -44.99 -1.32 6.51
CA GLU A 659 -46.08 -2.30 6.71
C GLU A 659 -46.05 -3.41 5.66
N ASN A 660 -45.58 -3.15 4.43
CA ASN A 660 -45.52 -4.11 3.31
C ASN A 660 -44.20 -4.06 2.52
N ASP A 661 -43.71 -5.19 2.00
CA ASP A 661 -42.42 -5.25 1.27
C ASP A 661 -42.38 -4.44 -0.04
N SER A 662 -43.52 -4.17 -0.68
CA SER A 662 -43.60 -3.35 -1.91
C SER A 662 -43.21 -1.88 -1.71
N GLU A 663 -43.19 -1.42 -0.46
CA GLU A 663 -42.85 -0.05 -0.08
C GLU A 663 -41.34 0.16 0.06
N ARG A 664 -40.56 -0.92 0.17
CA ARG A 664 -39.12 -0.87 0.42
C ARG A 664 -38.35 -0.16 -0.69
N SER A 665 -38.63 -0.53 -1.94
CA SER A 665 -37.94 0.05 -3.10
C SER A 665 -38.22 1.55 -3.24
N LYS A 666 -39.46 1.98 -2.96
CA LYS A 666 -39.84 3.39 -3.05
C LYS A 666 -39.11 4.26 -2.03
N ILE A 667 -38.93 3.78 -0.80
CA ILE A 667 -38.20 4.51 0.25
C ILE A 667 -36.73 4.68 -0.16
N ILE A 668 -36.09 3.62 -0.67
CA ILE A 668 -34.71 3.69 -1.16
C ILE A 668 -34.59 4.69 -2.32
N ASP A 669 -35.52 4.64 -3.28
CA ASP A 669 -35.51 5.56 -4.43
C ASP A 669 -35.58 7.03 -3.96
N LEU A 670 -36.43 7.33 -2.96
CA LEU A 670 -36.50 8.66 -2.36
C LEU A 670 -35.21 9.07 -1.64
N VAL A 671 -34.51 8.13 -0.98
CA VAL A 671 -33.20 8.39 -0.36
C VAL A 671 -32.16 8.76 -1.40
N TYR A 672 -32.09 8.04 -2.52
CA TYR A 672 -31.17 8.36 -3.62
C TYR A 672 -31.48 9.70 -4.28
N GLN A 673 -32.76 10.00 -4.46
CA GLN A 673 -33.19 11.28 -5.01
C GLN A 673 -32.90 12.44 -4.04
N ALA A 674 -33.07 12.24 -2.73
CA ALA A 674 -32.68 13.22 -1.70
C ALA A 674 -31.17 13.45 -1.66
N ALA A 675 -30.36 12.38 -1.75
CA ALA A 675 -28.91 12.51 -1.86
C ALA A 675 -28.53 13.35 -3.10
N THR A 676 -29.16 13.08 -4.25
CA THR A 676 -28.96 13.86 -5.48
C THR A 676 -29.37 15.33 -5.30
N PHE A 677 -30.47 15.60 -4.60
CA PHE A 677 -30.94 16.96 -4.30
C PHE A 677 -29.96 17.76 -3.44
N PHE A 678 -29.34 17.13 -2.43
CA PHE A 678 -28.41 17.82 -1.52
C PHE A 678 -26.97 17.95 -2.06
N GLN A 679 -26.61 17.18 -3.08
CA GLN A 679 -25.25 17.15 -3.64
C GLN A 679 -24.72 18.54 -4.10
N PRO A 680 -25.49 19.37 -4.85
CA PRO A 680 -25.03 20.70 -5.27
C PRO A 680 -24.83 21.70 -4.12
N HIS A 681 -25.31 21.35 -2.92
CA HIS A 681 -25.18 22.17 -1.73
C HIS A 681 -24.06 21.70 -0.79
N HIS A 682 -23.26 20.70 -1.22
CA HIS A 682 -22.19 20.10 -0.42
C HIS A 682 -22.69 19.55 0.93
N ILE A 683 -23.92 19.04 0.95
CA ILE A 683 -24.53 18.39 2.11
C ILE A 683 -24.46 16.88 1.94
N MET A 684 -23.90 16.22 2.95
CA MET A 684 -23.87 14.77 3.08
C MET A 684 -25.17 14.27 3.72
N CYS A 685 -25.83 13.35 3.04
CA CYS A 685 -26.97 12.62 3.56
C CYS A 685 -26.48 11.41 4.37
N LEU A 686 -27.09 11.21 5.54
CA LEU A 686 -26.85 10.06 6.38
C LEU A 686 -28.11 9.20 6.50
N ILE A 687 -27.92 7.89 6.61
CA ILE A 687 -28.98 6.94 6.93
C ILE A 687 -28.58 6.14 8.18
N GLU A 688 -29.53 5.97 9.10
CA GLU A 688 -29.28 5.37 10.41
C GLU A 688 -30.13 4.12 10.61
N PRO A 689 -29.51 2.97 10.94
CA PRO A 689 -30.25 1.82 11.44
C PRO A 689 -30.75 2.03 12.88
N ILE A 690 -32.05 1.89 13.13
CA ILE A 690 -32.67 2.18 14.44
C ILE A 690 -33.15 0.90 15.14
N SER A 691 -32.68 0.66 16.37
CA SER A 691 -33.03 -0.56 17.13
C SER A 691 -34.34 -0.47 17.92
N THR A 692 -34.80 0.72 18.27
CA THR A 692 -35.94 0.96 19.19
C THR A 692 -37.32 0.83 18.56
N ARG A 693 -37.43 0.99 17.23
CA ARG A 693 -38.69 0.90 16.47
C ARG A 693 -38.77 -0.40 15.69
N LEU A 694 -39.63 -1.33 16.13
CA LEU A 694 -39.67 -2.71 15.60
C LEU A 694 -39.90 -2.79 14.08
N ASN A 695 -40.76 -1.90 13.55
CA ASN A 695 -41.14 -1.89 12.15
C ASN A 695 -40.35 -0.89 11.30
N TYR A 696 -39.33 -0.24 11.87
CA TYR A 696 -38.54 0.77 11.14
C TYR A 696 -37.84 0.16 9.94
N TYR A 697 -37.78 0.90 8.83
CA TYR A 697 -37.24 0.39 7.58
C TYR A 697 -35.80 -0.11 7.72
N LEU A 698 -34.94 0.74 8.26
CA LEU A 698 -33.51 0.45 8.35
C LEU A 698 -33.19 -0.13 9.73
N ARG A 699 -33.12 -1.45 9.83
CA ARG A 699 -32.74 -2.16 11.08
C ARG A 699 -31.49 -3.01 10.94
N SER A 700 -30.78 -2.88 9.81
CA SER A 700 -29.52 -3.58 9.59
C SER A 700 -28.44 -2.64 9.06
N TYR A 701 -27.28 -2.69 9.70
CA TYR A 701 -26.10 -1.96 9.25
C TYR A 701 -25.50 -2.55 7.97
N SER A 702 -25.63 -3.86 7.73
CA SER A 702 -25.23 -4.45 6.44
C SER A 702 -26.07 -3.89 5.30
N THR A 703 -27.39 -3.86 5.47
CA THR A 703 -28.32 -3.28 4.50
C THR A 703 -28.05 -1.79 4.28
N ALA A 704 -27.73 -1.03 5.33
CA ALA A 704 -27.36 0.38 5.18
C ALA A 704 -26.12 0.57 4.31
N ILE A 705 -25.10 -0.28 4.48
CA ILE A 705 -23.90 -0.26 3.67
C ILE A 705 -24.19 -0.66 2.23
N ASP A 706 -25.04 -1.66 2.00
CA ASP A 706 -25.44 -2.07 0.65
C ASP A 706 -26.19 -0.94 -0.08
N ILE A 707 -27.06 -0.21 0.63
CA ILE A 707 -27.74 0.99 0.10
C ILE A 707 -26.72 2.06 -0.28
N VAL A 708 -25.75 2.36 0.59
CA VAL A 708 -24.68 3.35 0.34
C VAL A 708 -23.80 2.94 -0.85
N LYS A 709 -23.37 1.68 -0.92
CA LYS A 709 -22.57 1.17 -2.05
C LYS A 709 -23.34 1.24 -3.36
N SER A 710 -24.65 1.00 -3.32
CA SER A 710 -25.51 1.00 -4.50
C SER A 710 -25.84 2.42 -5.01
N SER A 711 -25.74 3.46 -4.19
CA SER A 711 -26.06 4.84 -4.60
C SER A 711 -25.10 5.40 -5.65
N LYS A 712 -23.86 4.91 -5.70
CA LYS A 712 -22.76 5.44 -6.52
C LYS A 712 -22.51 6.95 -6.33
N THR A 713 -22.85 7.50 -5.17
CA THR A 713 -22.59 8.89 -4.80
C THR A 713 -21.73 8.97 -3.54
N ASP A 714 -20.83 9.95 -3.48
CA ASP A 714 -19.96 10.14 -2.31
C ASP A 714 -20.66 10.85 -1.15
N ASN A 715 -21.82 11.46 -1.40
CA ASN A 715 -22.56 12.26 -0.43
C ASN A 715 -23.66 11.49 0.32
N LEU A 716 -23.74 10.16 0.18
CA LEU A 716 -24.60 9.31 1.01
C LEU A 716 -23.73 8.39 1.86
N LYS A 717 -23.90 8.42 3.18
CA LYS A 717 -23.13 7.61 4.14
C LYS A 717 -24.02 7.04 5.25
N VAL A 718 -23.47 6.12 6.04
CA VAL A 718 -24.13 5.54 7.20
C VAL A 718 -23.87 6.42 8.44
N MET A 719 -24.90 6.62 9.26
CA MET A 719 -24.74 7.12 10.63
C MET A 719 -24.59 5.93 11.57
N LEU A 720 -23.51 5.91 12.36
CA LEU A 720 -23.18 4.84 13.29
C LEU A 720 -23.47 5.28 14.71
N ASP A 721 -24.61 4.85 15.26
CA ASP A 721 -24.90 4.94 16.69
C ASP A 721 -24.50 3.62 17.40
N SER A 722 -23.57 3.70 18.36
CA SER A 722 -23.08 2.55 19.14
C SER A 722 -24.21 1.80 19.86
N PHE A 723 -25.25 2.50 20.30
CA PHE A 723 -26.41 1.92 20.97
C PHE A 723 -27.26 1.07 20.03
N HIS A 724 -27.51 1.57 18.82
CA HIS A 724 -28.25 0.80 17.83
C HIS A 724 -27.43 -0.37 17.30
N LEU A 725 -26.14 -0.16 17.05
CA LEU A 725 -25.25 -1.22 16.57
C LEU A 725 -25.13 -2.37 17.58
N GLN A 726 -24.92 -2.06 18.86
CA GLN A 726 -24.82 -3.07 19.91
C GLN A 726 -26.11 -3.89 20.02
N ARG A 727 -27.27 -3.22 20.03
CA ARG A 727 -28.57 -3.89 20.18
C ARG A 727 -29.01 -4.71 18.97
N LEU A 728 -28.60 -4.34 17.76
CA LEU A 728 -28.98 -5.04 16.54
C LEU A 728 -28.03 -6.17 16.19
N HIS A 729 -26.71 -5.98 16.40
CA HIS A 729 -25.69 -6.86 15.83
C HIS A 729 -24.60 -7.31 16.80
N GLY A 730 -24.36 -6.57 17.88
CA GLY A 730 -23.19 -6.79 18.75
C GLY A 730 -21.85 -6.73 17.97
N ASN A 731 -20.81 -7.36 18.53
CA ASN A 731 -19.47 -7.44 17.92
C ASN A 731 -18.94 -6.09 17.42
N LEU A 732 -18.96 -5.08 18.29
CA LEU A 732 -18.68 -3.69 17.92
C LEU A 732 -17.30 -3.51 17.28
N THR A 733 -16.26 -4.16 17.80
CA THR A 733 -14.88 -3.93 17.37
C THR A 733 -14.65 -4.31 15.93
N GLU A 734 -14.97 -5.54 15.53
CA GLU A 734 -14.75 -6.02 14.17
C GLU A 734 -15.66 -5.31 13.17
N ARG A 735 -16.93 -5.06 13.56
CA ARG A 735 -17.88 -4.36 12.70
C ARG A 735 -17.48 -2.93 12.44
N VAL A 736 -17.10 -2.17 13.46
CA VAL A 736 -16.63 -0.79 13.28
C VAL A 736 -15.46 -0.76 12.31
N GLN A 737 -14.45 -1.62 12.48
CA GLN A 737 -13.27 -1.66 11.60
C GLN A 737 -13.63 -1.88 10.13
N GLY A 738 -14.58 -2.79 9.83
CA GLY A 738 -15.02 -3.04 8.46
C GLY A 738 -15.94 -1.97 7.87
N MET A 739 -16.66 -1.23 8.72
CA MET A 739 -17.73 -0.32 8.28
C MET A 739 -17.30 1.14 8.17
N ILE A 740 -16.24 1.53 8.88
CA ILE A 740 -15.73 2.91 8.95
C ILE A 740 -15.66 3.66 7.60
N PRO A 741 -15.17 3.05 6.49
CA PRO A 741 -15.10 3.76 5.20
C PRO A 741 -16.46 4.25 4.66
N PHE A 742 -17.56 3.67 5.15
CA PHE A 742 -18.93 3.98 4.76
C PHE A 742 -19.65 4.88 5.78
N VAL A 743 -19.01 5.21 6.90
CA VAL A 743 -19.60 6.00 7.99
C VAL A 743 -19.35 7.48 7.76
N GLY A 744 -20.39 8.30 7.89
CA GLY A 744 -20.32 9.76 7.77
C GLY A 744 -20.47 10.49 9.10
N HIS A 745 -21.02 9.84 10.14
CA HIS A 745 -21.13 10.39 11.49
C HIS A 745 -21.24 9.27 12.54
N VAL A 746 -20.73 9.51 13.74
CA VAL A 746 -20.75 8.55 14.86
C VAL A 746 -21.48 9.17 16.05
N GLN A 747 -22.35 8.40 16.70
CA GLN A 747 -22.99 8.73 17.96
C GLN A 747 -22.74 7.65 19.01
N ILE A 748 -22.73 8.03 20.29
CA ILE A 748 -22.45 7.13 21.41
C ILE A 748 -23.46 7.26 22.55
N SER A 749 -23.87 6.12 23.10
CA SER A 749 -24.62 6.04 24.36
C SER A 749 -24.58 4.62 24.95
N GLN A 750 -24.83 4.49 26.27
CA GLN A 750 -24.83 3.18 26.91
C GLN A 750 -26.00 2.29 26.47
N THR A 751 -25.70 1.00 26.32
CA THR A 751 -26.72 -0.05 26.16
C THR A 751 -26.93 -0.74 27.51
N PRO A 752 -28.18 -1.04 27.94
CA PRO A 752 -29.43 -0.94 27.19
C PRO A 752 -30.26 0.33 27.44
N LYS A 753 -29.84 1.22 28.34
CA LYS A 753 -30.70 2.32 28.85
C LYS A 753 -30.55 3.65 28.10
N ARG A 754 -29.60 3.77 27.17
CA ARG A 754 -29.25 5.03 26.47
C ARG A 754 -28.80 6.15 27.42
N ASN A 755 -28.09 5.74 28.48
CA ASN A 755 -27.49 6.61 29.49
C ASN A 755 -26.11 7.11 29.04
N CYS A 756 -25.47 7.94 29.88
CA CYS A 756 -24.10 8.41 29.69
C CYS A 756 -23.15 7.26 29.30
N PRO A 757 -22.31 7.41 28.25
CA PRO A 757 -21.35 6.40 27.80
C PRO A 757 -20.42 5.88 28.90
N MET A 758 -20.11 6.73 29.89
CA MET A 758 -19.23 6.41 31.03
C MET A 758 -19.97 5.82 32.23
N SER A 759 -21.27 5.55 32.13
CA SER A 759 -22.02 4.92 33.22
C SER A 759 -21.58 3.47 33.44
N ASP A 760 -21.37 3.08 34.70
CA ASP A 760 -21.12 1.68 35.10
C ASP A 760 -22.37 0.78 34.93
N ASP A 761 -23.55 1.37 34.72
CA ASP A 761 -24.82 0.68 34.49
C ASP A 761 -25.07 0.50 32.98
N GLY A 762 -24.21 -0.30 32.34
CA GLY A 762 -24.30 -0.64 30.93
C GLY A 762 -23.28 -1.70 30.50
N GLU A 763 -23.43 -2.22 29.29
CA GLU A 763 -22.65 -3.38 28.79
C GLU A 763 -21.46 -2.99 27.90
N VAL A 764 -21.40 -1.76 27.39
CA VAL A 764 -20.38 -1.35 26.42
C VAL A 764 -19.22 -0.64 27.11
N ASN A 765 -17.99 -1.12 26.95
CA ASN A 765 -16.81 -0.35 27.37
C ASN A 765 -16.52 0.77 26.35
N HIS A 766 -17.10 1.95 26.58
CA HIS A 766 -16.97 3.08 25.64
C HIS A 766 -15.54 3.63 25.57
N ARG A 767 -14.72 3.51 26.63
CA ARG A 767 -13.30 3.89 26.55
C ARG A 767 -12.56 3.04 25.52
N TYR A 768 -12.82 1.73 25.52
CA TYR A 768 -12.27 0.80 24.54
C TYR A 768 -12.89 0.99 23.14
N PHE A 769 -14.20 1.19 23.06
CA PHE A 769 -14.87 1.45 21.78
C PHE A 769 -14.32 2.71 21.09
N LEU A 770 -14.17 3.80 21.84
CA LEU A 770 -13.59 5.04 21.34
C LEU A 770 -12.12 4.83 20.94
N SER A 771 -11.32 4.09 21.70
CA SER A 771 -9.93 3.81 21.30
C SER A 771 -9.80 3.03 19.99
N LYS A 772 -10.84 2.29 19.57
CA LYS A 772 -10.92 1.64 18.25
C LYS A 772 -11.42 2.56 17.13
N LEU A 773 -12.06 3.67 17.47
CA LEU A 773 -12.46 4.72 16.54
C LEU A 773 -11.35 5.76 16.30
N VAL A 774 -10.38 5.87 17.22
CA VAL A 774 -9.21 6.77 17.07
C VAL A 774 -8.47 6.45 15.77
N GLU A 775 -7.97 7.51 15.12
CA GLU A 775 -7.24 7.51 13.83
C GLU A 775 -6.39 6.27 13.55
N PRO A 776 -6.32 5.80 12.29
CA PRO A 776 -6.70 6.52 11.06
C PRO A 776 -8.20 6.46 10.69
N PHE A 777 -9.05 5.90 11.56
CA PHE A 777 -10.38 5.46 11.16
C PHE A 777 -11.48 6.54 11.17
N TYR A 778 -11.53 7.47 12.13
CA TYR A 778 -12.57 8.53 12.17
C TYR A 778 -12.02 9.85 12.72
N GLN A 779 -12.21 10.95 11.97
CA GLN A 779 -11.65 12.28 12.29
C GLN A 779 -12.71 13.37 12.55
N ASP A 780 -13.99 13.03 12.43
CA ASP A 780 -15.08 14.00 12.62
C ASP A 780 -15.63 13.97 14.06
N PHE A 781 -16.64 14.79 14.35
CA PHE A 781 -17.24 14.86 15.68
C PHE A 781 -17.99 13.58 16.03
N VAL A 782 -17.92 13.18 17.31
CA VAL A 782 -18.73 12.13 17.92
C VAL A 782 -19.91 12.77 18.65
N GLY A 783 -21.12 12.39 18.27
CA GLY A 783 -22.37 12.87 18.85
C GLY A 783 -22.70 12.21 20.19
N LEU A 784 -23.01 13.03 21.19
CA LEU A 784 -23.39 12.59 22.53
C LEU A 784 -24.92 12.40 22.63
N GLU A 785 -25.48 11.43 21.90
CA GLU A 785 -26.91 11.13 21.91
C GLU A 785 -27.31 10.18 23.07
N TYR A 786 -27.24 10.70 24.29
CA TYR A 786 -27.77 10.02 25.47
C TYR A 786 -28.67 10.94 26.28
N THR A 787 -29.42 10.35 27.21
CA THR A 787 -30.31 11.10 28.10
C THR A 787 -29.57 11.48 29.38
N ASP A 788 -29.60 12.76 29.74
CA ASP A 788 -29.04 13.23 31.00
C ASP A 788 -29.67 14.54 31.49
N SER A 789 -29.51 14.80 32.78
CA SER A 789 -29.95 16.04 33.45
C SER A 789 -28.97 17.20 33.24
N SER A 790 -29.46 18.43 33.37
CA SER A 790 -28.66 19.66 33.24
C SER A 790 -27.51 19.76 34.26
N ASN A 791 -27.59 19.04 35.37
CA ASN A 791 -26.58 19.01 36.44
C ASN A 791 -25.49 17.94 36.25
N ALA A 792 -25.62 17.07 35.26
CA ALA A 792 -24.64 16.00 35.06
C ALA A 792 -23.29 16.56 34.58
N SER A 793 -22.20 15.90 34.99
CA SER A 793 -20.84 16.34 34.68
C SER A 793 -20.36 15.80 33.33
N PHE A 794 -19.74 16.67 32.54
CA PHE A 794 -19.05 16.33 31.29
C PHE A 794 -17.52 16.28 31.44
N GLU A 795 -16.99 16.31 32.68
CA GLU A 795 -15.54 16.31 32.92
C GLU A 795 -14.82 15.10 32.33
N TRP A 796 -15.50 13.96 32.20
CA TRP A 796 -14.95 12.75 31.59
C TRP A 796 -14.55 12.95 30.12
N LEU A 797 -15.13 13.92 29.42
CA LEU A 797 -14.72 14.26 28.06
C LEU A 797 -13.28 14.79 28.00
N ASN A 798 -12.80 15.41 29.09
CA ASN A 798 -11.41 15.85 29.20
C ASN A 798 -10.42 14.65 29.19
N GLU A 799 -10.87 13.42 29.43
CA GLU A 799 -10.04 12.22 29.20
C GLU A 799 -9.73 12.00 27.71
N PHE A 800 -10.51 12.59 26.80
CA PHE A 800 -10.51 12.33 25.36
C PHE A 800 -10.27 13.57 24.50
N SER A 801 -10.35 14.77 25.07
CA SER A 801 -10.20 16.06 24.37
C SER A 801 -9.08 16.89 25.00
N LYS A 802 -8.36 17.69 24.21
CA LYS A 802 -7.50 18.76 24.72
C LYS A 802 -8.23 19.59 25.80
N THR A 803 -7.70 19.55 27.03
CA THR A 803 -7.83 20.67 27.97
C THR A 803 -7.14 21.88 27.36
N ASN A 804 -7.88 22.97 27.13
CA ASN A 804 -7.28 24.30 26.91
C ASN A 804 -6.44 24.72 28.11
#